data_AF-A0A0J1HDC3-F1
#
_entry.id   AF-A0A0J1HDC3-F1
#
_cell.length_a   1.000
_cell.length_b   1.000
_cell.length_c   1.000
_cell.angle_alpha   90.00
_cell.angle_beta   90.00
_cell.angle_gamma   90.00
#
_symmetry.space_group_name_H-M   'P 1'
#
loop_
_entity.id
_entity.type
_entity.pdbx_description
1 polymer ?
#
loop_
_entity_poly.entity_id
_entity_poly.type
_entity_poly.pdbx_seq_one_letter_code
_entity_poly.pdbx_strand_id
1 'polypeptide(L)'
;MNPPTTPETKNTEKILIQAPRTHRDGHLFAIPANLIDWLPQYQHFKGVTKSIIELLNLISLRGLSTQDGMVSTTELVEATEGQLTRAAIQQRLRAAVSVGLFRQQPVRFEEGLAGKTMLHHFINPALLVSQLGTGSLNSDQSRAQAKQKRSKALAQNFVNRQLLSEHGLGTPPTMPDEADQIVVSPTSWAGIIDQALAPPRTKKSYQKSMVAISGTKAIIETRSSKSIMTVDDLMTLFALFTMTVQYHDHHLADYEIQTRTMGNKTPIYITDILALRGKKDSGPARDSIRESIDRIEFTDFQLHELTGRWLSDNMPEGFKSDRFRFLARTITASEEAPKEGDDGEIKIKPNLYILVWEPSFFDELLTRDYFFLFPPEILRQHMLVFQLYTFFRSRMSRRINDSMLLSELNQKLARNIEWRRFSTDLIRELRKLAEGKITDNVFAVNLWGYHLTITPHEENKRYCDYQIDIRCDADEVIRFSRAKTTNEGKRSMAPTMPNPLRNEIMPRQELDQLSEIIDGEFEPIQRKEGRTKGRLGRRVKLRKHLVEINADELTITLSKYTSPEALQRSITALSAMSGHSASAISEECHTLLEKLDWLRVSGEVVPYETLSRTIELYNEQQDARHLSIERLISGLAVRRKVCKLVFEGHYNEQVMTALDDMAQ
;
A
#
# COMPACT_ATOMS: atom_id res chain seq x y z
N MET A 1 -58.88 5.72 -29.39
CA MET A 1 -59.54 5.30 -28.13
C MET A 1 -59.09 3.90 -27.83
N ASN A 2 -58.09 3.74 -26.96
CA ASN A 2 -57.73 2.44 -26.39
C ASN A 2 -58.37 2.36 -24.99
N PRO A 3 -59.04 1.26 -24.62
CA PRO A 3 -59.50 1.11 -23.25
C PRO A 3 -58.31 0.84 -22.31
N PRO A 4 -58.40 1.22 -21.03
CA PRO A 4 -57.27 1.23 -20.11
C PRO A 4 -56.96 -0.19 -19.63
N THR A 5 -55.67 -0.51 -19.60
CA THR A 5 -55.09 -1.71 -18.99
C THR A 5 -55.33 -1.70 -17.48
N THR A 6 -56.14 -2.64 -16.98
CA THR A 6 -56.19 -3.03 -15.56
C THR A 6 -54.90 -3.75 -15.15
N PRO A 7 -54.42 -3.57 -13.90
CA PRO A 7 -53.17 -4.15 -13.45
C PRO A 7 -53.32 -5.66 -13.21
N GLU A 8 -52.53 -6.47 -13.90
CA GLU A 8 -52.43 -7.92 -13.65
C GLU A 8 -51.87 -8.17 -12.24
N THR A 9 -52.74 -8.57 -11.32
CA THR A 9 -52.36 -9.23 -10.08
C THR A 9 -51.72 -10.58 -10.39
N LYS A 10 -50.41 -10.70 -10.15
CA LYS A 10 -49.65 -11.97 -10.19
C LYS A 10 -50.29 -12.98 -9.22
N ASN A 11 -51.08 -13.92 -9.73
CA ASN A 11 -51.53 -15.09 -8.99
C ASN A 11 -50.33 -16.00 -8.71
N THR A 12 -49.87 -16.06 -7.46
CA THR A 12 -48.93 -17.10 -7.00
C THR A 12 -49.70 -18.41 -6.81
N GLU A 13 -49.49 -19.39 -7.70
CA GLU A 13 -50.11 -20.71 -7.62
C GLU A 13 -49.82 -21.40 -6.28
N LYS A 14 -50.88 -21.79 -5.55
CA LYS A 14 -50.77 -22.51 -4.27
C LYS A 14 -50.74 -24.02 -4.50
N ILE A 15 -49.77 -24.71 -3.91
CA ILE A 15 -49.66 -26.19 -3.99
C ILE A 15 -50.75 -26.85 -3.16
N LEU A 16 -51.38 -27.90 -3.69
CA LEU A 16 -52.33 -28.75 -2.95
C LEU A 16 -51.59 -29.81 -2.12
N ILE A 17 -51.86 -29.88 -0.82
CA ILE A 17 -51.37 -30.89 0.11
C ILE A 17 -52.52 -31.85 0.43
N GLN A 18 -52.29 -33.15 0.20
CA GLN A 18 -53.28 -34.22 0.37
C GLN A 18 -53.47 -34.59 1.86
N ALA A 19 -54.62 -35.18 2.19
CA ALA A 19 -54.85 -35.80 3.50
C ALA A 19 -53.81 -36.92 3.79
N PRO A 20 -53.39 -37.15 5.05
CA PRO A 20 -53.99 -36.69 6.32
C PRO A 20 -53.46 -35.34 6.85
N ARG A 21 -52.62 -34.61 6.09
CA ARG A 21 -52.02 -33.36 6.58
C ARG A 21 -53.02 -32.22 6.64
N THR A 22 -52.93 -31.42 7.70
CA THR A 22 -53.80 -30.24 7.90
C THR A 22 -53.00 -29.01 8.33
N HIS A 23 -53.62 -27.83 8.30
CA HIS A 23 -53.00 -26.59 8.77
C HIS A 23 -52.54 -26.63 10.25
N ARG A 24 -53.08 -27.55 11.06
CA ARG A 24 -52.69 -27.72 12.47
C ARG A 24 -51.24 -28.23 12.61
N ASP A 25 -50.75 -28.93 11.58
CA ASP A 25 -49.41 -29.49 11.54
C ASP A 25 -48.31 -28.41 11.48
N GLY A 26 -48.70 -27.17 11.16
CA GLY A 26 -47.85 -25.99 11.05
C GLY A 26 -47.09 -25.96 9.73
N HIS A 27 -45.86 -25.42 9.73
CA HIS A 27 -45.06 -25.33 8.50
C HIS A 27 -44.60 -26.73 8.04
N LEU A 28 -44.45 -26.89 6.72
CA LEU A 28 -44.04 -28.13 6.08
C LEU A 28 -42.66 -27.97 5.45
N PHE A 29 -41.87 -29.03 5.46
CA PHE A 29 -40.54 -29.12 4.86
C PHE A 29 -40.53 -30.22 3.81
N ALA A 30 -40.23 -29.88 2.55
CA ALA A 30 -40.04 -30.86 1.49
C ALA A 30 -38.66 -31.49 1.60
N ILE A 31 -38.56 -32.82 1.61
CA ILE A 31 -37.30 -33.55 1.78
C ILE A 31 -36.74 -33.92 0.40
N PRO A 32 -35.62 -33.30 -0.05
CA PRO A 32 -34.96 -33.74 -1.27
C PRO A 32 -34.14 -35.00 -1.02
N ALA A 33 -33.99 -35.84 -2.04
CA ALA A 33 -33.20 -37.07 -1.96
C ALA A 33 -31.73 -36.84 -1.54
N ASN A 34 -31.16 -35.70 -1.97
CA ASN A 34 -29.75 -35.36 -1.72
C ASN A 34 -29.56 -34.49 -0.47
N LEU A 35 -30.55 -34.43 0.44
CA LEU A 35 -30.49 -33.55 1.61
C LEU A 35 -29.26 -33.83 2.47
N ILE A 36 -28.93 -35.11 2.69
CA ILE A 36 -27.84 -35.55 3.55
C ILE A 36 -26.49 -35.00 3.06
N ASP A 37 -26.28 -34.93 1.75
CA ASP A 37 -25.04 -34.41 1.14
C ASP A 37 -24.96 -32.88 1.23
N TRP A 38 -26.09 -32.18 1.30
CA TRP A 38 -26.16 -30.73 1.39
C TRP A 38 -25.92 -30.21 2.81
N LEU A 39 -26.26 -30.99 3.84
CA LEU A 39 -26.15 -30.56 5.25
C LEU A 39 -24.73 -30.14 5.67
N PRO A 40 -23.66 -30.89 5.37
CA PRO A 40 -22.29 -30.47 5.69
C PRO A 40 -21.90 -29.20 4.93
N GLN A 41 -22.36 -29.06 3.69
CA GLN A 41 -22.04 -27.93 2.83
C GLN A 41 -22.65 -26.62 3.39
N TYR A 42 -23.86 -26.68 3.95
CA TYR A 42 -24.49 -25.49 4.52
C TYR A 42 -23.70 -24.88 5.68
N GLN A 43 -22.91 -25.68 6.41
CA GLN A 43 -22.13 -25.21 7.57
C GLN A 43 -21.02 -24.21 7.18
N HIS A 44 -20.66 -24.18 5.89
CA HIS A 44 -19.63 -23.26 5.38
C HIS A 44 -20.18 -21.87 5.05
N PHE A 45 -21.50 -21.68 4.99
CA PHE A 45 -22.09 -20.36 4.70
C PHE A 45 -22.18 -19.49 5.95
N LYS A 46 -21.81 -18.21 5.78
CA LYS A 46 -21.93 -17.16 6.78
C LYS A 46 -23.39 -17.03 7.26
N GLY A 47 -23.56 -17.00 8.59
CA GLY A 47 -24.88 -16.90 9.22
C GLY A 47 -25.55 -18.24 9.57
N VAL A 48 -24.97 -19.38 9.13
CA VAL A 48 -25.43 -20.70 9.55
C VAL A 48 -24.88 -21.03 10.94
N THR A 49 -25.73 -20.87 11.95
CA THR A 49 -25.39 -21.13 13.35
C THR A 49 -25.61 -22.61 13.73
N LYS A 50 -25.03 -23.04 14.86
CA LYS A 50 -25.26 -24.38 15.41
C LYS A 50 -26.75 -24.70 15.61
N SER A 51 -27.56 -23.72 16.00
CA SER A 51 -29.00 -23.91 16.21
C SER A 51 -29.78 -24.12 14.90
N ILE A 52 -29.31 -23.54 13.79
CA ILE A 52 -29.86 -23.82 12.45
C ILE A 52 -29.50 -25.25 12.04
N ILE A 53 -28.23 -25.64 12.19
CA ILE A 53 -27.77 -27.00 11.86
C ILE A 53 -28.56 -28.06 12.63
N GLU A 54 -28.82 -27.82 13.92
CA GLU A 54 -29.62 -28.71 14.75
C GLU A 54 -31.07 -28.87 14.23
N LEU A 55 -31.68 -27.78 13.76
CA LEU A 55 -32.99 -27.84 13.08
C LEU A 55 -32.91 -28.65 11.78
N LEU A 56 -31.88 -28.43 10.95
CA LEU A 56 -31.75 -29.14 9.67
C LEU A 56 -31.51 -30.64 9.86
N ASN A 57 -30.68 -31.02 10.84
CA ASN A 57 -30.43 -32.41 11.20
C ASN A 57 -31.71 -33.09 11.70
N LEU A 58 -32.52 -32.39 12.49
CA LEU A 58 -33.79 -32.90 12.97
C LEU A 58 -34.80 -33.13 11.83
N ILE A 59 -34.88 -32.19 10.88
CA ILE A 59 -35.69 -32.33 9.65
C ILE A 59 -35.22 -33.52 8.83
N SER A 60 -33.91 -33.69 8.65
CA SER A 60 -33.36 -34.82 7.90
C SER A 60 -33.62 -36.16 8.57
N LEU A 61 -33.40 -36.25 9.89
CA LEU A 61 -33.62 -37.47 10.66
C LEU A 61 -35.10 -37.88 10.62
N ARG A 62 -36.01 -36.93 10.80
CA ARG A 62 -37.45 -37.21 10.71
C ARG A 62 -37.87 -37.54 9.28
N GLY A 63 -37.27 -36.88 8.29
CA GLY A 63 -37.53 -37.11 6.86
C GLY A 63 -37.29 -38.56 6.42
N LEU A 64 -36.32 -39.25 7.02
CA LEU A 64 -36.07 -40.69 6.75
C LEU A 64 -37.26 -41.60 7.11
N SER A 65 -38.13 -41.15 8.02
CA SER A 65 -39.30 -41.92 8.49
C SER A 65 -40.62 -41.51 7.83
N THR A 66 -40.60 -40.57 6.89
CA THR A 66 -41.81 -40.04 6.24
C THR A 66 -42.21 -40.86 5.02
N GLN A 67 -43.52 -41.05 4.82
CA GLN A 67 -44.07 -41.79 3.67
C GLN A 67 -44.44 -40.88 2.49
N ASP A 68 -44.66 -39.59 2.74
CA ASP A 68 -45.12 -38.59 1.77
C ASP A 68 -44.03 -37.56 1.41
N GLY A 69 -42.79 -37.77 1.87
CA GLY A 69 -41.64 -36.93 1.57
C GLY A 69 -41.69 -35.52 2.20
N MET A 70 -42.58 -35.30 3.17
CA MET A 70 -42.69 -34.03 3.88
C MET A 70 -42.55 -34.21 5.39
N VAL A 71 -41.99 -33.21 6.07
CA VAL A 71 -41.93 -33.16 7.53
C VAL A 71 -42.67 -31.94 8.03
N SER A 72 -43.51 -32.09 9.06
CA SER A 72 -44.23 -30.97 9.68
C SER A 72 -43.54 -30.43 10.92
N THR A 73 -43.80 -29.17 11.27
CA THR A 73 -43.31 -28.62 12.54
C THR A 73 -43.80 -29.37 13.76
N THR A 74 -44.97 -30.00 13.69
CA THR A 74 -45.53 -30.78 14.81
C THR A 74 -44.73 -32.06 15.03
N GLU A 75 -44.39 -32.75 13.95
CA GLU A 75 -43.54 -33.96 13.99
C GLU A 75 -42.14 -33.65 14.54
N LEU A 76 -41.60 -32.45 14.30
CA LEU A 76 -40.32 -32.02 14.87
C LEU A 76 -40.41 -31.76 16.39
N VAL A 77 -41.52 -31.22 16.87
CA VAL A 77 -41.77 -31.03 18.31
C VAL A 77 -41.88 -32.40 18.99
N GLU A 78 -42.62 -33.33 18.39
CA GLU A 78 -42.78 -34.70 18.89
C GLU A 78 -41.45 -35.46 18.91
N ALA A 79 -40.64 -35.33 17.86
CA ALA A 79 -39.33 -35.98 17.74
C ALA A 79 -38.30 -35.50 18.79
N THR A 80 -38.56 -34.36 19.45
CA THR A 80 -37.70 -33.83 20.52
C THR A 80 -38.34 -33.97 21.90
N GLU A 81 -39.43 -34.75 22.02
CA GLU A 81 -40.21 -34.92 23.25
C GLU A 81 -40.63 -33.58 23.88
N GLY A 82 -40.87 -32.57 23.04
CA GLY A 82 -41.26 -31.22 23.48
C GLY A 82 -40.11 -30.32 23.97
N GLN A 83 -38.85 -30.77 23.92
CA GLN A 83 -37.70 -29.92 24.26
C GLN A 83 -37.55 -28.73 23.29
N LEU A 84 -37.85 -28.92 22.01
CA LEU A 84 -37.95 -27.83 21.04
C LEU A 84 -39.40 -27.40 20.89
N THR A 85 -39.72 -26.19 21.36
CA THR A 85 -41.06 -25.62 21.20
C THR A 85 -41.31 -25.16 19.77
N ARG A 86 -42.59 -25.10 19.36
CA ARG A 86 -43.00 -24.59 18.03
C ARG A 86 -42.45 -23.18 17.76
N ALA A 87 -42.38 -22.33 18.80
CA ALA A 87 -41.81 -20.99 18.69
C ALA A 87 -40.30 -21.00 18.41
N ALA A 88 -39.55 -21.89 19.06
CA ALA A 88 -38.11 -22.06 18.83
C ALA A 88 -37.83 -22.56 17.41
N ILE A 89 -38.62 -23.50 16.91
CA ILE A 89 -38.53 -23.98 15.51
C ILE A 89 -38.81 -22.82 14.54
N GLN A 90 -39.87 -22.03 14.76
CA GLN A 90 -40.18 -20.88 13.91
C GLN A 90 -39.10 -19.78 13.95
N GLN A 91 -38.44 -19.56 15.09
CA GLN A 91 -37.32 -18.62 15.19
C GLN A 91 -36.13 -19.11 14.36
N ARG A 92 -35.74 -20.37 14.52
CA ARG A 92 -34.65 -21.00 13.75
C ARG A 92 -34.97 -21.04 12.25
N LEU A 93 -36.22 -21.30 11.90
CA LEU A 93 -36.72 -21.28 10.53
C LEU A 93 -36.63 -19.90 9.89
N ARG A 94 -37.03 -18.84 10.60
CA ARG A 94 -36.87 -17.46 10.12
C ARG A 94 -35.41 -17.10 9.86
N ALA A 95 -34.51 -17.51 10.76
CA ALA A 95 -33.08 -17.32 10.56
C ALA A 95 -32.56 -18.09 9.33
N ALA A 96 -32.95 -19.35 9.17
CA ALA A 96 -32.55 -20.17 8.02
C ALA A 96 -33.07 -19.61 6.68
N VAL A 97 -34.30 -19.07 6.65
CA VAL A 97 -34.85 -18.37 5.48
C VAL A 97 -34.07 -17.09 5.18
N SER A 98 -33.69 -16.31 6.20
CA SER A 98 -32.91 -15.08 6.00
C SER A 98 -31.51 -15.33 5.44
N VAL A 99 -30.92 -16.49 5.74
CA VAL A 99 -29.64 -16.95 5.17
C VAL A 99 -29.82 -17.46 3.73
N GLY A 100 -31.06 -17.71 3.31
CA GLY A 100 -31.37 -18.23 1.98
C GLY A 100 -31.38 -19.76 1.89
N LEU A 101 -31.41 -20.50 3.00
CA LEU A 101 -31.39 -21.97 2.98
C LEU A 101 -32.71 -22.59 2.48
N PHE A 102 -33.80 -21.83 2.53
CA PHE A 102 -35.14 -22.30 2.17
C PHE A 102 -35.85 -21.34 1.20
N ARG A 103 -36.48 -21.91 0.17
CA ARG A 103 -37.49 -21.23 -0.65
C ARG A 103 -38.89 -21.53 -0.07
N GLN A 104 -39.63 -20.48 0.25
CA GLN A 104 -40.98 -20.60 0.80
C GLN A 104 -42.04 -20.59 -0.31
N GLN A 105 -43.00 -21.51 -0.24
CA GLN A 105 -44.13 -21.59 -1.16
C GLN A 105 -45.46 -21.71 -0.42
N PRO A 106 -46.49 -20.93 -0.78
CA PRO A 106 -47.80 -21.03 -0.15
C PRO A 106 -48.53 -22.30 -0.56
N VAL A 107 -49.28 -22.88 0.38
CA VAL A 107 -50.03 -24.14 0.17
C VAL A 107 -51.54 -23.97 0.38
N ARG A 108 -52.31 -24.94 -0.10
CA ARG A 108 -53.71 -25.21 0.21
C ARG A 108 -53.84 -26.68 0.60
N PHE A 109 -54.73 -27.01 1.53
CA PHE A 109 -54.99 -28.40 1.92
C PHE A 109 -56.21 -28.94 1.17
N GLU A 110 -56.27 -30.26 0.96
CA GLU A 110 -57.42 -30.98 0.42
C GLU A 110 -58.66 -30.80 1.30
N GLU A 111 -58.46 -30.84 2.63
CA GLU A 111 -59.51 -30.61 3.62
C GLU A 111 -59.12 -29.46 4.58
N GLY A 112 -60.00 -28.46 4.69
CA GLY A 112 -59.88 -27.36 5.65
C GLY A 112 -59.17 -26.09 5.15
N LEU A 113 -59.09 -25.08 6.02
CA LEU A 113 -58.50 -23.77 5.71
C LEU A 113 -56.97 -23.85 5.65
N ALA A 114 -56.36 -23.19 4.65
CA ALA A 114 -54.91 -23.20 4.40
C ALA A 114 -54.03 -22.58 5.51
N GLY A 115 -54.61 -21.80 6.43
CA GLY A 115 -53.87 -21.12 7.49
C GLY A 115 -52.72 -20.23 6.98
N LYS A 116 -51.72 -19.97 7.84
CA LYS A 116 -50.44 -19.32 7.48
C LYS A 116 -49.35 -20.34 7.12
N THR A 117 -49.75 -21.57 6.80
CA THR A 117 -48.81 -22.65 6.52
C THR A 117 -48.08 -22.42 5.21
N MET A 118 -46.77 -22.64 5.24
CA MET A 118 -45.89 -22.56 4.08
C MET A 118 -45.13 -23.87 3.93
N LEU A 119 -44.87 -24.26 2.69
CA LEU A 119 -43.96 -25.34 2.33
C LEU A 119 -42.56 -24.77 2.08
N HIS A 120 -41.56 -25.35 2.72
CA HIS A 120 -40.16 -24.93 2.67
C HIS A 120 -39.35 -25.94 1.87
N HIS A 121 -38.75 -25.47 0.78
CA HIS A 121 -37.86 -26.27 -0.08
C HIS A 121 -36.41 -25.90 0.19
N PHE A 122 -35.55 -26.90 0.38
CA PHE A 122 -34.11 -26.69 0.49
C PHE A 122 -33.53 -26.17 -0.82
N ILE A 123 -32.64 -25.19 -0.76
CA ILE A 123 -31.96 -24.61 -1.93
C ILE A 123 -30.57 -25.24 -2.06
N ASN A 124 -30.28 -25.85 -3.22
CA ASN A 124 -28.99 -26.48 -3.50
C ASN A 124 -27.80 -25.54 -3.14
N PRO A 125 -26.83 -25.98 -2.31
CA PRO A 125 -25.65 -25.20 -1.95
C PRO A 125 -24.90 -24.58 -3.14
N ALA A 126 -24.83 -25.27 -4.28
CA ALA A 126 -24.17 -24.75 -5.48
C ALA A 126 -24.86 -23.49 -6.03
N LEU A 127 -26.19 -23.43 -5.94
CA LEU A 127 -26.96 -22.24 -6.32
C LEU A 127 -26.75 -21.09 -5.31
N LEU A 128 -26.59 -21.40 -4.02
CA LEU A 128 -26.29 -20.41 -3.00
C LEU A 128 -24.93 -19.76 -3.22
N VAL A 129 -23.90 -20.52 -3.59
CA VAL A 129 -22.58 -19.97 -3.93
C VAL A 129 -22.68 -18.98 -5.11
N SER A 130 -23.47 -19.32 -6.13
CA SER A 130 -23.67 -18.45 -7.31
C SER A 130 -24.42 -17.15 -6.99
N GLN A 131 -25.33 -17.16 -6.00
CA GLN A 131 -26.15 -16.01 -5.62
C GLN A 131 -25.50 -15.12 -4.55
N LEU A 132 -24.70 -15.70 -3.64
CA LEU A 132 -24.08 -15.00 -2.50
C LEU A 132 -22.61 -14.62 -2.74
N GLY A 133 -21.97 -15.17 -3.78
CA GLY A 133 -20.54 -14.95 -4.06
C GLY A 133 -19.61 -15.69 -3.09
N THR A 134 -18.36 -15.91 -3.51
CA THR A 134 -17.33 -16.66 -2.75
C THR A 134 -16.96 -16.01 -1.41
N GLY A 135 -17.24 -14.72 -1.23
CA GLY A 135 -17.01 -13.96 0.03
C GLY A 135 -17.90 -14.38 1.21
N SER A 136 -18.91 -15.22 1.00
CA SER A 136 -19.82 -15.68 2.06
C SER A 136 -19.39 -16.99 2.75
N LEU A 137 -18.20 -17.54 2.43
CA LEU A 137 -17.71 -18.84 2.94
C LEU A 137 -16.90 -18.77 4.25
N ASN A 138 -17.01 -17.68 5.01
CA ASN A 138 -16.32 -17.51 6.28
C ASN A 138 -17.18 -17.98 7.46
N SER A 139 -17.10 -19.27 7.79
CA SER A 139 -17.82 -19.88 8.92
C SER A 139 -17.21 -19.52 10.28
N ASP A 140 -18.02 -19.53 11.34
CA ASP A 140 -17.54 -19.33 12.71
C ASP A 140 -16.53 -20.39 13.16
N GLN A 141 -16.52 -21.57 12.52
CA GLN A 141 -15.51 -22.60 12.74
C GLN A 141 -14.12 -22.17 12.24
N SER A 142 -14.00 -21.46 11.12
CA SER A 142 -12.70 -20.97 10.65
C SER A 142 -12.13 -19.93 11.61
N ARG A 143 -12.99 -19.04 12.14
CA ARG A 143 -12.64 -18.09 13.21
C ARG A 143 -12.23 -18.79 14.50
N ALA A 144 -12.94 -19.84 14.91
CA ALA A 144 -12.60 -20.62 16.11
C ALA A 144 -11.28 -21.38 15.94
N GLN A 145 -11.03 -22.01 14.79
CA GLN A 145 -9.76 -22.67 14.48
C GLN A 145 -8.59 -21.68 14.42
N ALA A 146 -8.79 -20.49 13.84
CA ALA A 146 -7.79 -19.43 13.86
C ALA A 146 -7.48 -18.97 15.29
N LYS A 147 -8.50 -18.79 16.14
CA LYS A 147 -8.34 -18.48 17.57
C LYS A 147 -7.58 -19.58 18.31
N GLN A 148 -7.87 -20.85 18.03
CA GLN A 148 -7.21 -21.99 18.66
C GLN A 148 -5.76 -22.16 18.20
N LYS A 149 -5.45 -21.87 16.92
CA LYS A 149 -4.07 -21.80 16.41
C LYS A 149 -3.30 -20.68 17.11
N ARG A 150 -3.92 -19.51 17.27
CA ARG A 150 -3.32 -18.35 17.97
C ARG A 150 -3.07 -18.64 19.45
N SER A 151 -4.02 -19.31 20.14
CA SER A 151 -3.84 -19.70 21.55
C SER A 151 -2.78 -20.79 21.72
N LYS A 152 -2.70 -21.76 20.79
CA LYS A 152 -1.63 -22.77 20.77
C LYS A 152 -0.25 -22.13 20.53
N ALA A 153 -0.15 -21.18 19.61
CA ALA A 153 1.10 -20.44 19.36
C ALA A 153 1.54 -19.63 20.58
N LEU A 154 0.60 -18.97 21.28
CA LEU A 154 0.88 -18.24 22.52
C LEU A 154 1.32 -19.17 23.65
N ALA A 155 0.65 -20.31 23.82
CA ALA A 155 1.04 -21.33 24.79
C ALA A 155 2.43 -21.92 24.48
N GLN A 156 2.72 -22.19 23.21
CA GLN A 156 4.03 -22.65 22.77
C GLN A 156 5.12 -21.60 23.03
N ASN A 157 4.85 -20.32 22.79
CA ASN A 157 5.78 -19.23 23.14
C ASN A 157 6.02 -19.12 24.65
N PHE A 158 5.01 -19.36 25.48
CA PHE A 158 5.17 -19.40 26.94
C PHE A 158 6.05 -20.59 27.38
N VAL A 159 5.81 -21.78 26.84
CA VAL A 159 6.61 -22.98 27.11
C VAL A 159 8.05 -22.82 26.62
N ASN A 160 8.24 -22.27 25.41
CA ASN A 160 9.57 -22.00 24.87
C ASN A 160 10.32 -20.95 25.72
N ARG A 161 9.62 -19.92 26.22
CA ARG A 161 10.18 -18.92 27.13
C ARG A 161 10.59 -19.52 28.47
N GLN A 162 9.78 -20.45 29.00
CA GLN A 162 10.09 -21.18 30.22
C GLN A 162 11.31 -22.10 30.02
N LEU A 163 11.36 -22.87 28.93
CA LEU A 163 12.50 -23.71 28.56
C LEU A 163 13.80 -22.91 28.39
N LEU A 164 13.73 -21.74 27.74
CA LEU A 164 14.88 -20.84 27.59
C LEU A 164 15.37 -20.34 28.96
N SER A 165 14.44 -19.97 29.86
CA SER A 165 14.80 -19.54 31.22
C SER A 165 15.38 -20.67 32.09
N GLU A 166 14.87 -21.90 31.94
CA GLU A 166 15.35 -23.08 32.67
C GLU A 166 16.77 -23.48 32.26
N HIS A 167 17.16 -23.20 31.01
CA HIS A 167 18.51 -23.43 30.50
C HIS A 167 19.43 -22.20 30.57
N GLY A 168 19.00 -21.12 31.25
CA GLY A 168 19.81 -19.90 31.40
C GLY A 168 20.02 -19.10 30.10
N LEU A 169 19.20 -19.33 29.08
CA LEU A 169 19.23 -18.64 27.79
C LEU A 169 18.26 -17.46 27.82
N GLY A 170 18.73 -16.28 27.41
CA GLY A 170 17.89 -15.08 27.29
C GLY A 170 16.80 -15.27 26.23
N THR A 171 15.63 -14.64 26.44
CA THR A 171 14.60 -14.57 25.41
C THR A 171 15.14 -13.81 24.20
N PRO A 172 15.10 -14.38 22.99
CA PRO A 172 15.52 -13.67 21.79
C PRO A 172 14.68 -12.40 21.62
N PRO A 173 15.30 -11.26 21.24
CA PRO A 173 14.58 -10.02 21.04
C PRO A 173 13.55 -10.19 19.92
N THR A 174 12.39 -9.56 20.07
CA THR A 174 11.42 -9.40 18.98
C THR A 174 12.02 -8.47 17.94
N MET A 175 12.26 -9.01 16.74
CA MET A 175 12.63 -8.20 15.58
C MET A 175 11.42 -7.37 15.13
N PRO A 176 11.60 -6.10 14.75
CA PRO A 176 10.57 -5.34 14.04
C PRO A 176 10.17 -6.04 12.74
N ASP A 177 8.93 -5.85 12.30
CA ASP A 177 8.44 -6.36 11.02
C ASP A 177 9.33 -5.87 9.86
N GLU A 178 9.50 -6.69 8.82
CA GLU A 178 10.36 -6.37 7.65
C GLU A 178 10.01 -5.03 7.00
N ALA A 179 8.75 -4.58 7.11
CA ALA A 179 8.30 -3.27 6.65
C ALA A 179 8.96 -2.08 7.37
N ASP A 180 9.34 -2.26 8.64
CA ASP A 180 10.05 -1.26 9.46
C ASP A 180 11.57 -1.39 9.36
N GLN A 181 12.05 -2.46 8.72
CA GLN A 181 13.47 -2.64 8.46
C GLN A 181 13.84 -1.79 7.23
N ILE A 182 14.74 -0.84 7.43
CA ILE A 182 15.33 -0.06 6.33
C ILE A 182 16.13 -1.03 5.43
N VAL A 183 15.44 -1.69 4.50
CA VAL A 183 16.02 -2.18 3.26
C VAL A 183 16.28 -0.93 2.41
N VAL A 184 17.42 -0.87 1.73
CA VAL A 184 17.87 0.29 0.94
C VAL A 184 16.70 0.85 0.11
N SER A 185 16.12 1.95 0.58
CA SER A 185 14.94 2.53 -0.05
C SER A 185 15.25 2.90 -1.50
N PRO A 186 14.34 2.74 -2.47
CA PRO A 186 14.55 3.06 -3.87
C PRO A 186 15.02 4.51 -4.08
N THR A 187 14.55 5.46 -3.28
CA THR A 187 15.03 6.86 -3.34
C THR A 187 16.50 7.02 -2.99
N SER A 188 17.06 6.08 -2.23
CA SER A 188 18.47 6.03 -1.83
C SER A 188 19.35 5.20 -2.79
N TRP A 189 18.74 4.48 -3.75
CA TRP A 189 19.39 3.62 -4.74
C TRP A 189 20.43 4.35 -5.61
N ALA A 190 20.00 5.44 -6.25
CA ALA A 190 20.83 6.22 -7.17
C ALA A 190 21.98 6.96 -6.45
N GLY A 191 21.90 7.13 -5.13
CA GLY A 191 22.94 7.78 -4.34
C GLY A 191 23.93 6.79 -3.72
N ILE A 192 23.45 5.64 -3.25
CA ILE A 192 24.25 4.68 -2.47
C ILE A 192 24.94 3.66 -3.39
N ILE A 193 24.18 3.02 -4.29
CA ILE A 193 24.71 1.91 -5.08
C ILE A 193 25.67 2.44 -6.14
N ASP A 194 25.34 3.53 -6.83
CA ASP A 194 26.24 4.15 -7.83
C ASP A 194 27.63 4.48 -7.24
N GLN A 195 27.72 4.83 -5.96
CA GLN A 195 28.98 5.10 -5.24
C GLN A 195 29.69 3.82 -4.75
N ALA A 196 28.94 2.72 -4.59
CA ALA A 196 29.47 1.43 -4.19
C ALA A 196 30.14 0.68 -5.36
N LEU A 197 29.74 0.98 -6.60
CA LEU A 197 30.23 0.29 -7.80
C LEU A 197 31.66 0.66 -8.19
N ALA A 198 32.35 -0.29 -8.82
CA ALA A 198 33.68 -0.04 -9.39
C ALA A 198 33.60 0.92 -10.60
N PRO A 199 34.64 1.75 -10.83
CA PRO A 199 34.73 2.56 -12.04
C PRO A 199 34.69 1.71 -13.32
N PRO A 200 34.27 2.28 -14.46
CA PRO A 200 34.22 1.59 -15.75
C PRO A 200 35.53 0.85 -16.07
N ARG A 201 35.41 -0.37 -16.62
CA ARG A 201 36.54 -1.22 -17.04
C ARG A 201 37.55 -1.58 -15.94
N THR A 202 37.11 -1.59 -14.68
CA THR A 202 37.96 -1.95 -13.54
C THR A 202 37.65 -3.37 -13.06
N LYS A 203 38.69 -4.18 -12.78
CA LYS A 203 38.54 -5.48 -12.13
C LYS A 203 39.05 -5.40 -10.70
N LYS A 204 38.14 -5.30 -9.73
CA LYS A 204 38.41 -5.28 -8.29
C LYS A 204 37.52 -6.30 -7.60
N SER A 205 37.98 -6.90 -6.51
CA SER A 205 37.18 -7.83 -5.71
C SER A 205 36.61 -7.19 -4.43
N TYR A 206 37.11 -6.00 -4.07
CA TYR A 206 36.66 -5.24 -2.91
C TYR A 206 36.69 -3.73 -3.18
N GLN A 207 35.65 -3.03 -2.73
CA GLN A 207 35.58 -1.58 -2.66
C GLN A 207 34.87 -1.16 -1.38
N LYS A 208 35.27 0.00 -0.86
CA LYS A 208 34.68 0.61 0.33
C LYS A 208 34.37 2.07 0.02
N SER A 209 33.14 2.48 0.26
CA SER A 209 32.68 3.84 0.03
C SER A 209 31.97 4.40 1.26
N MET A 210 32.18 5.69 1.52
CA MET A 210 31.50 6.39 2.60
C MET A 210 30.23 7.01 2.03
N VAL A 211 29.08 6.57 2.52
CA VAL A 211 27.77 7.06 2.08
C VAL A 211 27.03 7.73 3.24
N ALA A 212 26.10 8.61 2.90
CA ALA A 212 25.19 9.24 3.86
C ALA A 212 23.76 8.82 3.54
N ILE A 213 23.11 8.13 4.49
CA ILE A 213 21.75 7.60 4.34
C ILE A 213 20.91 8.21 5.44
N SER A 214 19.86 8.95 5.06
CA SER A 214 18.93 9.58 6.02
C SER A 214 19.67 10.39 7.10
N GLY A 215 20.65 11.21 6.69
CA GLY A 215 21.47 12.04 7.57
C GLY A 215 22.55 11.29 8.38
N THR A 216 22.69 9.98 8.18
CA THR A 216 23.57 9.10 8.95
C THR A 216 24.75 8.65 8.12
N LYS A 217 25.95 8.70 8.70
CA LYS A 217 27.16 8.19 8.04
C LYS A 217 27.12 6.66 8.07
N ALA A 218 27.25 6.04 6.90
CA ALA A 218 27.27 4.60 6.75
C ALA A 218 28.35 4.16 5.76
N ILE A 219 29.08 3.09 6.06
CA ILE A 219 30.06 2.53 5.14
C ILE A 219 29.37 1.47 4.31
N ILE A 220 29.49 1.55 2.98
CA ILE A 220 29.13 0.44 2.11
C ILE A 220 30.39 -0.26 1.65
N GLU A 221 30.42 -1.57 1.88
CA GLU A 221 31.42 -2.48 1.34
C GLU A 221 30.81 -3.26 0.19
N THR A 222 31.60 -3.41 -0.87
CA THR A 222 31.22 -4.20 -2.04
C THR A 222 32.26 -5.28 -2.22
N ARG A 223 31.83 -6.54 -2.17
CA ARG A 223 32.69 -7.73 -2.17
C ARG A 223 32.25 -8.66 -3.28
N SER A 224 33.20 -9.37 -3.88
CA SER A 224 32.93 -10.45 -4.82
C SER A 224 34.05 -11.48 -4.73
N SER A 225 33.71 -12.76 -4.90
CA SER A 225 34.71 -13.83 -5.08
C SER A 225 35.50 -13.66 -6.38
N LYS A 226 34.92 -12.98 -7.37
CA LYS A 226 35.51 -12.66 -8.65
C LYS A 226 35.80 -11.16 -8.73
N SER A 227 35.12 -10.46 -9.64
CA SER A 227 35.13 -9.00 -9.76
C SER A 227 33.78 -8.43 -9.35
N ILE A 228 33.80 -7.32 -8.63
CA ILE A 228 32.60 -6.58 -8.24
C ILE A 228 31.97 -5.89 -9.45
N MET A 229 30.67 -5.63 -9.34
CA MET A 229 29.92 -4.84 -10.31
C MET A 229 30.60 -3.49 -10.59
N THR A 230 30.63 -3.14 -11.87
CA THR A 230 31.05 -1.83 -12.36
C THR A 230 29.85 -0.96 -12.68
N VAL A 231 30.07 0.35 -12.82
CA VAL A 231 29.04 1.29 -13.26
C VAL A 231 28.39 0.86 -14.59
N ASP A 232 29.16 0.28 -15.53
CA ASP A 232 28.64 -0.18 -16.83
C ASP A 232 27.64 -1.35 -16.71
N ASP A 233 27.69 -2.09 -15.60
CA ASP A 233 26.81 -3.24 -15.35
C ASP A 233 25.41 -2.81 -14.89
N LEU A 234 25.22 -1.56 -14.43
CA LEU A 234 23.92 -1.04 -14.03
C LEU A 234 22.89 -1.17 -15.15
N MET A 235 23.23 -0.79 -16.37
CA MET A 235 22.27 -0.89 -17.48
C MET A 235 21.87 -2.34 -17.77
N THR A 236 22.76 -3.32 -17.54
CA THR A 236 22.42 -4.74 -17.65
C THR A 236 21.50 -5.15 -16.51
N LEU A 237 21.79 -4.74 -15.27
CA LEU A 237 20.92 -4.97 -14.11
C LEU A 237 19.51 -4.43 -14.33
N PHE A 238 19.37 -3.19 -14.82
CA PHE A 238 18.08 -2.58 -15.13
C PHE A 238 17.37 -3.27 -16.32
N ALA A 239 18.12 -3.83 -17.27
CA ALA A 239 17.54 -4.69 -18.30
C ALA A 239 16.93 -5.96 -17.68
N LEU A 240 17.60 -6.59 -16.72
CA LEU A 240 17.07 -7.75 -15.99
C LEU A 240 15.82 -7.39 -15.18
N PHE A 241 15.77 -6.22 -14.55
CA PHE A 241 14.56 -5.73 -13.87
C PHE A 241 13.39 -5.60 -14.84
N THR A 242 13.62 -4.92 -15.96
CA THR A 242 12.60 -4.68 -16.99
C THR A 242 12.05 -6.00 -17.53
N MET A 243 12.93 -6.94 -17.85
CA MET A 243 12.55 -8.27 -18.33
C MET A 243 11.81 -9.10 -17.28
N THR A 244 12.18 -8.97 -15.99
CA THR A 244 11.49 -9.64 -14.89
C THR A 244 10.06 -9.16 -14.79
N VAL A 245 9.85 -7.84 -14.76
CA VAL A 245 8.49 -7.27 -14.69
C VAL A 245 7.68 -7.66 -15.92
N GLN A 246 8.25 -7.55 -17.12
CA GLN A 246 7.56 -7.92 -18.37
C GLN A 246 7.15 -9.39 -18.40
N TYR A 247 8.00 -10.29 -17.89
CA TYR A 247 7.69 -11.71 -17.82
C TYR A 247 6.48 -11.96 -16.90
N HIS A 248 6.48 -11.40 -15.69
CA HIS A 248 5.40 -11.61 -14.73
C HIS A 248 4.10 -10.90 -15.12
N ASP A 249 4.17 -9.75 -15.79
CA ASP A 249 3.00 -9.04 -16.37
C ASP A 249 2.37 -9.86 -17.52
N HIS A 250 3.18 -10.48 -18.37
CA HIS A 250 2.65 -11.34 -19.45
C HIS A 250 1.91 -12.59 -18.93
N HIS A 251 2.37 -13.16 -17.82
CA HIS A 251 1.81 -14.39 -17.25
C HIS A 251 0.73 -14.14 -16.19
N LEU A 252 0.31 -12.88 -16.02
CA LEU A 252 -0.66 -12.48 -15.00
C LEU A 252 -2.00 -13.22 -15.13
N ALA A 253 -2.55 -13.27 -16.34
CA ALA A 253 -3.80 -13.98 -16.63
C ALA A 253 -3.69 -15.50 -16.34
N ASP A 254 -2.52 -16.09 -16.58
CA ASP A 254 -2.28 -17.51 -16.30
C ASP A 254 -2.23 -17.79 -14.80
N TYR A 255 -1.65 -16.87 -14.00
CA TYR A 255 -1.64 -16.99 -12.54
C TYR A 255 -3.06 -16.94 -11.95
N GLU A 256 -3.91 -16.05 -12.48
CA GLU A 256 -5.32 -15.94 -12.07
C GLU A 256 -6.13 -17.20 -12.43
N ILE A 257 -6.02 -17.68 -13.68
CA ILE A 257 -6.78 -18.85 -14.15
C ILE A 257 -6.36 -20.12 -13.41
N GLN A 258 -5.07 -20.28 -13.10
CA GLN A 258 -4.53 -21.51 -12.49
C GLN A 258 -4.47 -21.46 -10.96
N THR A 259 -4.87 -20.34 -10.33
CA THR A 259 -4.77 -20.14 -8.86
C THR A 259 -3.35 -20.37 -8.33
N ARG A 260 -2.33 -20.07 -9.15
CA ARG A 260 -0.92 -20.27 -8.81
C ARG A 260 -0.35 -18.99 -8.21
N THR A 261 0.40 -19.12 -7.12
CA THR A 261 1.18 -18.01 -6.56
C THR A 261 2.31 -17.64 -7.51
N MET A 262 2.53 -16.34 -7.72
CA MET A 262 3.66 -15.84 -8.50
C MET A 262 4.97 -16.35 -7.90
N GLY A 263 5.74 -17.09 -8.70
CA GLY A 263 7.00 -17.67 -8.24
C GLY A 263 8.16 -16.72 -8.51
N ASN A 264 9.08 -16.56 -7.55
CA ASN A 264 10.36 -15.87 -7.73
C ASN A 264 11.34 -16.70 -8.59
N LYS A 265 10.94 -16.97 -9.84
CA LYS A 265 11.72 -17.65 -10.87
C LYS A 265 11.39 -17.01 -12.21
N THR A 266 12.38 -16.36 -12.80
CA THR A 266 12.20 -15.59 -14.04
C THR A 266 13.15 -16.12 -15.11
N PRO A 267 12.66 -16.85 -16.13
CA PRO A 267 13.47 -17.28 -17.26
C PRO A 267 13.71 -16.10 -18.22
N ILE A 268 14.97 -15.90 -18.60
CA ILE A 268 15.44 -14.80 -19.44
C ILE A 268 16.47 -15.34 -20.44
N TYR A 269 16.24 -15.11 -21.73
CA TYR A 269 17.21 -15.43 -22.78
C TYR A 269 18.23 -14.31 -22.97
N ILE A 270 19.48 -14.69 -23.27
CA ILE A 270 20.55 -13.72 -23.52
C ILE A 270 20.30 -12.86 -24.77
N THR A 271 19.61 -13.41 -25.77
CA THR A 271 19.24 -12.70 -27.01
C THR A 271 18.33 -11.52 -26.71
N ASP A 272 17.42 -11.67 -25.76
CA ASP A 272 16.48 -10.62 -25.36
C ASP A 272 17.20 -9.51 -24.60
N ILE A 273 18.14 -9.87 -23.72
CA ILE A 273 19.01 -8.90 -23.03
C ILE A 273 19.81 -8.08 -24.06
N LEU A 274 20.39 -8.74 -25.07
CA LEU A 274 21.13 -8.06 -26.14
C LEU A 274 20.23 -7.11 -26.95
N ALA A 275 19.02 -7.56 -27.31
CA ALA A 275 18.05 -6.76 -28.04
C ALA A 275 17.57 -5.54 -27.22
N LEU A 276 17.36 -5.71 -25.92
CA LEU A 276 17.00 -4.63 -25.02
C LEU A 276 18.15 -3.62 -24.85
N ARG A 277 19.38 -4.11 -24.69
CA ARG A 277 20.61 -3.29 -24.62
C ARG A 277 21.04 -2.68 -25.96
N GLY A 278 20.39 -3.01 -27.06
CA GLY A 278 20.73 -2.50 -28.40
C GLY A 278 22.09 -2.97 -28.90
N LYS A 279 22.56 -4.13 -28.43
CA LYS A 279 23.83 -4.74 -28.84
C LYS A 279 23.56 -5.71 -29.99
N LYS A 280 24.43 -5.67 -31.02
CA LYS A 280 24.37 -6.64 -32.11
C LYS A 280 24.71 -8.03 -31.57
N ASP A 281 23.89 -9.02 -31.91
CA ASP A 281 24.11 -10.40 -31.51
C ASP A 281 25.42 -10.92 -32.13
N SER A 282 26.41 -11.16 -31.29
CA SER A 282 27.75 -11.62 -31.66
C SER A 282 28.38 -12.33 -30.47
N GLY A 283 29.34 -13.23 -30.72
CA GLY A 283 30.07 -13.94 -29.66
C GLY A 283 30.61 -13.01 -28.58
N PRO A 284 31.41 -11.97 -28.92
CA PRO A 284 31.94 -11.03 -27.93
C PRO A 284 30.85 -10.23 -27.20
N ALA A 285 29.73 -9.91 -27.84
CA ALA A 285 28.63 -9.21 -27.17
C ALA A 285 27.92 -10.12 -26.17
N ARG A 286 27.70 -11.40 -26.51
CA ARG A 286 27.18 -12.41 -25.58
C ARG A 286 28.11 -12.58 -24.40
N ASP A 287 29.42 -12.70 -24.64
CA ASP A 287 30.41 -12.85 -23.57
C ASP A 287 30.46 -11.61 -22.66
N SER A 288 30.36 -10.40 -23.23
CA SER A 288 30.28 -9.17 -22.44
C SER A 288 29.04 -9.11 -21.53
N ILE A 289 27.87 -9.58 -22.01
CA ILE A 289 26.66 -9.66 -21.19
C ILE A 289 26.79 -10.75 -20.13
N ARG A 290 27.36 -11.91 -20.48
CA ARG A 290 27.62 -13.01 -19.51
C ARG A 290 28.51 -12.54 -18.38
N GLU A 291 29.61 -11.85 -18.69
CA GLU A 291 30.49 -11.27 -17.67
C GLU A 291 29.78 -10.23 -16.80
N SER A 292 28.89 -9.42 -17.39
CA SER A 292 28.10 -8.43 -16.66
C SER A 292 27.14 -9.10 -15.67
N ILE A 293 26.43 -10.15 -16.12
CA ILE A 293 25.54 -10.95 -15.27
C ILE A 293 26.34 -11.70 -14.19
N ASP A 294 27.51 -12.24 -14.51
CA ASP A 294 28.39 -12.91 -13.55
C ASP A 294 28.86 -11.94 -12.45
N ARG A 295 29.22 -10.70 -12.81
CA ARG A 295 29.53 -9.66 -11.82
C ARG A 295 28.33 -9.29 -10.96
N ILE A 296 27.16 -9.12 -11.57
CA ILE A 296 25.89 -8.84 -10.84
C ILE A 296 25.56 -9.97 -9.88
N GLU A 297 25.72 -11.20 -10.36
CA GLU A 297 25.50 -12.40 -9.57
C GLU A 297 26.46 -12.38 -8.39
N PHE A 298 27.78 -12.39 -8.56
CA PHE A 298 28.72 -12.61 -7.45
C PHE A 298 29.02 -11.39 -6.56
N THR A 299 28.33 -10.25 -6.75
CA THR A 299 28.57 -9.05 -5.94
C THR A 299 27.66 -8.99 -4.73
N ASP A 300 28.28 -8.98 -3.54
CA ASP A 300 27.64 -8.74 -2.25
C ASP A 300 27.84 -7.28 -1.83
N PHE A 301 26.75 -6.66 -1.38
CA PHE A 301 26.77 -5.33 -0.77
C PHE A 301 26.56 -5.47 0.73
N GLN A 302 27.39 -4.78 1.51
CA GLN A 302 27.26 -4.75 2.96
C GLN A 302 27.27 -3.31 3.44
N LEU A 303 26.14 -2.87 4.01
CA LEU A 303 25.95 -1.53 4.54
C LEU A 303 26.11 -1.55 6.07
N HIS A 304 27.03 -0.76 6.58
CA HIS A 304 27.30 -0.60 8.00
C HIS A 304 26.91 0.79 8.47
N GLU A 305 25.90 0.88 9.36
CA GLU A 305 25.55 2.15 9.99
C GLU A 305 26.59 2.49 11.07
N LEU A 306 27.23 3.67 10.96
CA LEU A 306 28.28 4.07 11.90
C LEU A 306 27.76 4.75 13.16
N THR A 307 26.47 5.12 13.20
CA THR A 307 25.86 5.70 14.39
C THR A 307 24.97 4.66 15.04
N GLY A 308 25.20 4.39 16.32
CA GLY A 308 24.33 3.51 17.10
C GLY A 308 22.91 4.05 17.13
N ARG A 309 21.94 3.16 16.92
CA ARG A 309 20.52 3.44 17.02
C ARG A 309 19.87 2.40 17.93
N TRP A 310 18.71 2.75 18.45
CA TRP A 310 17.92 1.80 19.23
C TRP A 310 17.42 0.69 18.30
N LEU A 311 17.85 -0.54 18.53
CA LEU A 311 17.44 -1.73 17.75
C LEU A 311 16.44 -2.59 18.51
N SER A 312 16.65 -2.76 19.82
CA SER A 312 15.76 -3.55 20.69
C SER A 312 15.96 -3.16 22.16
N ASP A 313 15.06 -3.60 23.05
CA ASP A 313 15.18 -3.41 24.50
C ASP A 313 16.52 -3.93 25.06
N ASN A 314 17.07 -5.00 24.46
CA ASN A 314 18.34 -5.59 24.85
C ASN A 314 19.56 -4.92 24.19
N MET A 315 19.35 -4.12 23.14
CA MET A 315 20.42 -3.42 22.42
C MET A 315 19.96 -1.99 22.05
N PRO A 316 19.92 -1.08 23.04
CA PRO A 316 19.42 0.29 22.85
C PRO A 316 20.38 1.20 22.10
N GLU A 317 21.66 0.84 21.99
CA GLU A 317 22.67 1.53 21.15
C GLU A 317 23.35 0.52 20.23
N GLY A 318 22.56 -0.10 19.36
CA GLY A 318 23.03 -1.12 18.43
C GLY A 318 23.55 -0.54 17.11
N PHE A 319 24.51 -1.23 16.50
CA PHE A 319 25.03 -0.89 15.18
C PHE A 319 24.46 -1.88 14.15
N LYS A 320 23.59 -1.39 13.26
CA LYS A 320 23.00 -2.21 12.20
C LYS A 320 24.03 -2.44 11.09
N SER A 321 24.16 -3.69 10.67
CA SER A 321 24.82 -4.05 9.41
C SER A 321 23.86 -4.86 8.57
N ASP A 322 23.67 -4.45 7.32
CA ASP A 322 22.77 -5.11 6.37
C ASP A 322 23.60 -5.66 5.20
N ARG A 323 23.43 -6.93 4.88
CA ARG A 323 24.15 -7.59 3.78
C ARG A 323 23.14 -8.12 2.79
N PHE A 324 23.18 -7.60 1.57
CA PHE A 324 22.26 -8.01 0.51
C PHE A 324 23.00 -8.30 -0.79
N ARG A 325 22.34 -9.10 -1.63
CA ARG A 325 22.77 -9.49 -2.97
C ARG A 325 21.55 -9.42 -3.87
N PHE A 326 21.74 -9.04 -5.14
CA PHE A 326 20.62 -8.95 -6.09
C PHE A 326 19.96 -10.28 -6.39
N LEU A 327 20.79 -11.25 -6.78
CA LEU A 327 20.36 -12.58 -7.18
C LEU A 327 20.65 -13.54 -6.04
N ALA A 328 19.61 -14.05 -5.40
CA ALA A 328 19.74 -15.10 -4.40
C ALA A 328 20.23 -16.42 -5.04
N ARG A 329 19.78 -16.69 -6.27
CA ARG A 329 20.18 -17.87 -7.04
C ARG A 329 20.03 -17.63 -8.53
N THR A 330 20.99 -18.13 -9.31
CA THR A 330 20.90 -18.22 -10.77
C THR A 330 20.94 -19.69 -11.19
N ILE A 331 20.00 -20.11 -12.05
CA ILE A 331 20.11 -21.40 -12.74
C ILE A 331 20.38 -21.10 -14.20
N THR A 332 21.42 -21.71 -14.77
CA THR A 332 21.87 -21.42 -16.13
C THR A 332 21.75 -22.65 -17.02
N ALA A 333 21.37 -22.43 -18.28
CA ALA A 333 21.43 -23.46 -19.32
C ALA A 333 22.36 -22.98 -20.46
N SER A 334 23.36 -23.81 -20.76
CA SER A 334 24.38 -23.58 -21.78
C SER A 334 24.20 -24.56 -22.93
N GLU A 335 24.49 -24.12 -24.15
CA GLU A 335 24.52 -24.99 -25.33
C GLU A 335 25.86 -25.72 -25.45
N GLU A 336 26.96 -25.04 -25.11
CA GLU A 336 28.29 -25.64 -25.01
C GLU A 336 28.48 -26.34 -23.66
N ALA A 337 29.23 -27.45 -23.67
CA ALA A 337 29.67 -28.11 -22.44
C ALA A 337 30.60 -27.20 -21.61
N PRO A 338 30.57 -27.30 -20.26
CA PRO A 338 31.50 -26.59 -19.38
C PRO A 338 32.96 -26.91 -19.75
N LYS A 339 33.81 -25.88 -19.78
CA LYS A 339 35.25 -26.00 -20.06
C LYS A 339 36.05 -25.48 -18.88
N GLU A 340 37.17 -26.11 -18.58
CA GLU A 340 38.12 -25.59 -17.60
C GLU A 340 38.91 -24.44 -18.23
N GLY A 341 38.95 -23.30 -17.54
CA GLY A 341 39.73 -22.14 -17.95
C GLY A 341 41.21 -22.26 -17.57
N ASP A 342 42.03 -21.34 -18.07
CA ASP A 342 43.47 -21.29 -17.75
C ASP A 342 43.76 -21.07 -16.24
N ASP A 343 42.76 -20.60 -15.51
CA ASP A 343 42.73 -20.36 -14.07
C ASP A 343 42.32 -21.60 -13.26
N GLY A 344 41.99 -22.72 -13.92
CA GLY A 344 41.43 -23.91 -13.29
C GLY A 344 39.95 -23.76 -12.88
N GLU A 345 39.32 -22.61 -13.18
CA GLU A 345 37.91 -22.39 -12.90
C GLU A 345 37.04 -22.89 -14.06
N ILE A 346 35.86 -23.40 -13.73
CA ILE A 346 34.90 -23.86 -14.74
C ILE A 346 34.25 -22.65 -15.42
N LYS A 347 34.46 -22.53 -16.73
CA LYS A 347 33.84 -21.52 -17.60
C LYS A 347 32.64 -22.12 -18.32
N ILE A 348 31.48 -21.49 -18.13
CA ILE A 348 30.22 -21.83 -18.77
C ILE A 348 29.78 -20.70 -19.71
N LYS A 349 29.05 -21.05 -20.78
CA LYS A 349 28.50 -20.11 -21.76
C LYS A 349 26.98 -20.22 -21.83
N PRO A 350 26.28 -19.67 -20.84
CA PRO A 350 24.84 -19.78 -20.78
C PRO A 350 24.15 -18.95 -21.87
N ASN A 351 23.00 -19.45 -22.31
CA ASN A 351 22.09 -18.78 -23.24
C ASN A 351 20.73 -18.48 -22.58
N LEU A 352 20.36 -19.24 -21.54
CA LEU A 352 19.16 -19.04 -20.73
C LEU A 352 19.54 -18.91 -19.26
N TYR A 353 18.96 -17.92 -18.60
CA TYR A 353 19.10 -17.63 -17.18
C TYR A 353 17.74 -17.73 -16.50
N ILE A 354 17.62 -18.54 -15.46
CA ILE A 354 16.47 -18.52 -14.57
C ILE A 354 16.91 -17.78 -13.31
N LEU A 355 16.45 -16.54 -13.19
CA LEU A 355 16.79 -15.65 -12.09
C LEU A 355 15.87 -15.88 -10.91
N VAL A 356 16.47 -16.00 -9.72
CA VAL A 356 15.80 -15.93 -8.43
C VAL A 356 16.38 -14.71 -7.72
N TRP A 357 15.56 -13.67 -7.58
CA TRP A 357 15.90 -12.44 -6.91
C TRP A 357 15.94 -12.64 -5.39
N GLU A 358 16.63 -11.78 -4.66
CA GLU A 358 16.45 -11.73 -3.20
C GLU A 358 14.97 -11.48 -2.85
N PRO A 359 14.36 -12.24 -1.91
CA PRO A 359 12.91 -12.20 -1.70
C PRO A 359 12.35 -10.80 -1.42
N SER A 360 12.98 -10.04 -0.53
CA SER A 360 12.54 -8.69 -0.17
C SER A 360 12.58 -7.77 -1.39
N PHE A 361 13.66 -7.85 -2.17
CA PHE A 361 13.84 -7.12 -3.41
C PHE A 361 12.90 -7.57 -4.53
N PHE A 362 12.56 -8.87 -4.61
CA PHE A 362 11.61 -9.39 -5.59
C PHE A 362 10.22 -8.85 -5.33
N ASP A 363 9.77 -8.92 -4.07
CA ASP A 363 8.49 -8.37 -3.66
C ASP A 363 8.50 -6.87 -3.87
N GLU A 364 9.59 -6.16 -3.54
CA GLU A 364 9.73 -4.73 -3.83
C GLU A 364 9.65 -4.42 -5.33
N LEU A 365 10.28 -5.22 -6.19
CA LEU A 365 10.28 -5.05 -7.65
C LEU A 365 8.86 -5.21 -8.24
N LEU A 366 8.01 -6.04 -7.62
CA LEU A 366 6.66 -6.37 -8.09
C LEU A 366 5.53 -5.61 -7.36
N THR A 367 5.76 -5.15 -6.13
CA THR A 367 4.77 -4.44 -5.32
C THR A 367 4.99 -2.94 -5.33
N ARG A 368 6.26 -2.49 -5.36
CA ARG A 368 6.53 -1.06 -5.41
C ARG A 368 6.29 -0.54 -6.80
N ASP A 369 5.62 0.59 -6.73
CA ASP A 369 4.58 0.89 -7.68
C ASP A 369 5.22 1.70 -8.83
N TYR A 370 6.51 2.11 -8.76
CA TYR A 370 6.98 3.27 -9.55
C TYR A 370 8.47 3.35 -9.97
N PHE A 371 9.39 2.52 -9.46
CA PHE A 371 10.83 2.92 -9.46
C PHE A 371 11.72 2.31 -10.55
N PHE A 372 11.54 1.02 -10.91
CA PHE A 372 12.56 0.27 -11.67
C PHE A 372 12.34 0.17 -13.19
N LEU A 373 11.17 0.59 -13.69
CA LEU A 373 10.91 0.59 -15.13
C LEU A 373 11.41 1.87 -15.78
N PHE A 374 12.41 1.69 -16.64
CA PHE A 374 12.96 2.72 -17.49
C PHE A 374 12.48 2.52 -18.93
N PRO A 375 12.38 3.60 -19.73
CA PRO A 375 12.14 3.49 -21.16
C PRO A 375 13.16 2.52 -21.78
N PRO A 376 12.74 1.45 -22.49
CA PRO A 376 13.66 0.50 -23.10
C PRO A 376 14.76 1.16 -23.94
N GLU A 377 14.46 2.33 -24.50
CA GLU A 377 15.34 3.14 -25.32
C GLU A 377 16.51 3.76 -24.51
N ILE A 378 16.34 4.05 -23.21
CA ILE A 378 17.45 4.54 -22.35
C ILE A 378 18.50 3.46 -22.13
N LEU A 379 18.07 2.19 -22.09
CA LEU A 379 18.95 1.03 -21.89
C LEU A 379 19.88 0.79 -23.09
N ARG A 380 19.67 1.49 -24.21
CA ARG A 380 20.52 1.45 -25.41
C ARG A 380 21.53 2.58 -25.48
N GLN A 381 21.40 3.59 -24.62
CA GLN A 381 22.18 4.82 -24.69
C GLN A 381 23.58 4.67 -24.09
N HIS A 382 24.37 5.74 -24.23
CA HIS A 382 25.65 5.86 -23.54
C HIS A 382 25.46 5.94 -22.01
N MET A 383 26.41 5.41 -21.25
CA MET A 383 26.32 5.32 -19.78
C MET A 383 26.08 6.68 -19.11
N LEU A 384 26.74 7.75 -19.57
CA LEU A 384 26.53 9.10 -19.02
C LEU A 384 25.09 9.61 -19.21
N VAL A 385 24.44 9.25 -20.31
CA VAL A 385 23.04 9.63 -20.57
C VAL A 385 22.11 8.82 -19.65
N PHE A 386 22.41 7.54 -19.46
CA PHE A 386 21.69 6.70 -18.50
C PHE A 386 21.81 7.23 -17.07
N GLN A 387 23.02 7.58 -16.61
CA GLN A 387 23.24 8.17 -15.28
C GLN A 387 22.51 9.50 -15.13
N LEU A 388 22.54 10.35 -16.17
CA LEU A 388 21.81 11.62 -16.18
C LEU A 388 20.30 11.40 -16.02
N TYR A 389 19.73 10.45 -16.76
CA TYR A 389 18.31 10.10 -16.68
C TYR A 389 17.94 9.55 -15.28
N THR A 390 18.73 8.62 -14.74
CA THR A 390 18.54 8.08 -13.38
C THR A 390 18.61 9.18 -12.32
N PHE A 391 19.54 10.13 -12.47
CA PHE A 391 19.66 11.27 -11.59
C PHE A 391 18.44 12.19 -11.65
N PHE A 392 17.92 12.48 -12.85
CA PHE A 392 16.69 13.26 -13.00
C PHE A 392 15.47 12.56 -12.42
N ARG A 393 15.35 11.23 -12.58
CA ARG A 393 14.29 10.44 -11.93
C ARG A 393 14.28 10.61 -10.41
N SER A 394 15.45 10.62 -9.78
CA SER A 394 15.55 10.87 -8.34
C SER A 394 15.29 12.34 -7.98
N ARG A 395 15.91 13.28 -8.68
CA ARG A 395 15.90 14.70 -8.31
C ARG A 395 14.60 15.43 -8.65
N MET A 396 13.96 15.08 -9.76
CA MET A 396 12.77 15.76 -10.28
C MET A 396 11.45 15.19 -9.74
N SER A 397 11.50 14.26 -8.80
CA SER A 397 10.32 13.63 -8.18
C SER A 397 9.29 14.66 -7.64
N ARG A 398 9.69 15.88 -7.27
CA ARG A 398 8.73 16.94 -6.85
C ARG A 398 8.96 18.29 -7.53
N ARG A 399 9.68 18.31 -8.64
CA ARG A 399 10.06 19.55 -9.32
C ARG A 399 9.59 19.48 -10.77
N ILE A 400 8.77 20.45 -11.16
CA ILE A 400 8.34 20.59 -12.56
C ILE A 400 9.47 21.22 -13.38
N ASN A 401 10.15 22.23 -12.83
CA ASN A 401 11.29 22.88 -13.46
C ASN A 401 12.47 22.93 -12.49
N ASP A 402 13.70 22.77 -12.99
CA ASP A 402 14.96 23.01 -12.27
C ASP A 402 15.99 23.53 -13.28
N SER A 403 17.03 24.22 -12.82
CA SER A 403 18.14 24.64 -13.66
C SER A 403 19.45 24.28 -12.97
N MET A 404 20.40 23.76 -13.74
CA MET A 404 21.69 23.31 -13.21
C MET A 404 22.82 23.61 -14.17
N LEU A 405 24.01 23.88 -13.60
CA LEU A 405 25.23 23.92 -14.38
C LEU A 405 25.74 22.51 -14.66
N LEU A 406 26.34 22.32 -15.82
CA LEU A 406 26.96 21.06 -16.20
C LEU A 406 28.13 20.71 -15.26
N SER A 407 28.84 21.70 -14.72
CA SER A 407 29.88 21.53 -13.70
C SER A 407 29.34 20.92 -12.40
N GLU A 408 28.14 21.33 -11.97
CA GLU A 408 27.46 20.73 -10.82
C GLU A 408 27.04 19.29 -11.10
N LEU A 409 26.55 19.01 -12.33
CA LEU A 409 26.24 17.64 -12.74
C LEU A 409 27.49 16.75 -12.73
N ASN A 410 28.65 17.26 -13.15
CA ASN A 410 29.90 16.50 -13.07
C ASN A 410 30.22 16.07 -11.63
N GLN A 411 30.07 17.00 -10.67
CA GLN A 411 30.30 16.70 -9.25
C GLN A 411 29.29 15.71 -8.65
N LYS A 412 28.09 15.59 -9.24
CA LYS A 412 27.05 14.68 -8.74
C LYS A 412 27.08 13.32 -9.42
N LEU A 413 27.36 13.27 -10.72
CA LEU A 413 27.32 12.04 -11.53
C LEU A 413 28.68 11.35 -11.61
N ALA A 414 29.77 12.12 -11.74
CA ALA A 414 31.04 11.59 -12.21
C ALA A 414 32.25 12.32 -11.63
N ARG A 415 32.35 12.40 -10.29
CA ARG A 415 33.47 13.08 -9.58
C ARG A 415 34.87 12.64 -10.02
N ASN A 416 35.01 11.40 -10.48
CA ASN A 416 36.27 10.80 -10.89
C ASN A 416 36.63 11.06 -12.36
N ILE A 417 35.74 11.71 -13.13
CA ILE A 417 35.97 12.04 -14.54
C ILE A 417 36.38 13.50 -14.65
N GLU A 418 37.45 13.75 -15.38
CA GLU A 418 37.90 15.12 -15.67
C GLU A 418 36.81 15.91 -16.39
N TRP A 419 36.60 17.15 -15.96
CA TRP A 419 35.60 18.08 -16.50
C TRP A 419 35.57 18.12 -18.04
N ARG A 420 36.74 18.22 -18.67
CA ARG A 420 36.85 18.33 -20.14
C ARG A 420 36.31 17.11 -20.84
N ARG A 421 36.59 15.92 -20.32
CA ARG A 421 36.11 14.66 -20.88
C ARG A 421 34.61 14.49 -20.64
N PHE A 422 34.16 14.76 -19.42
CA PHE A 422 32.74 14.70 -19.05
C PHE A 422 31.88 15.62 -19.91
N SER A 423 32.27 16.90 -20.02
CA SER A 423 31.54 17.89 -20.83
C SER A 423 31.51 17.51 -22.31
N THR A 424 32.66 17.14 -22.90
CA THR A 424 32.74 16.77 -24.31
C THR A 424 31.91 15.54 -24.62
N ASP A 425 32.01 14.49 -23.79
CA ASP A 425 31.29 13.24 -24.01
C ASP A 425 29.78 13.42 -23.79
N LEU A 426 29.35 14.06 -22.68
CA LEU A 426 27.93 14.23 -22.40
C LEU A 426 27.24 15.14 -23.43
N ILE A 427 27.84 16.28 -23.77
CA ILE A 427 27.26 17.19 -24.78
C ILE A 427 27.21 16.52 -26.15
N ARG A 428 28.24 15.74 -26.53
CA ARG A 428 28.21 14.98 -27.79
C ARG A 428 27.05 13.99 -27.83
N GLU A 429 26.85 13.23 -26.76
CA GLU A 429 25.75 12.25 -26.71
C GLU A 429 24.36 12.92 -26.64
N LEU A 430 24.22 14.03 -25.90
CA LEU A 430 22.98 14.81 -25.87
C LEU A 430 22.66 15.43 -27.23
N ARG A 431 23.67 15.95 -27.97
CA ARG A 431 23.46 16.49 -29.32
C ARG A 431 23.00 15.42 -30.32
N LYS A 432 23.41 14.16 -30.17
CA LYS A 432 22.90 13.05 -31.00
C LYS A 432 21.42 12.74 -30.75
N LEU A 433 20.93 13.04 -29.55
CA LEU A 433 19.53 12.83 -29.15
C LEU A 433 18.64 14.04 -29.42
N ALA A 434 19.21 15.17 -29.83
CA ALA A 434 18.46 16.37 -30.16
C ALA A 434 17.71 16.19 -31.50
N GLU A 435 16.40 16.43 -31.50
CA GLU A 435 15.58 16.47 -32.71
C GLU A 435 15.28 17.94 -33.07
N GLY A 436 15.63 18.39 -34.28
CA GLY A 436 15.30 19.74 -34.79
C GLY A 436 16.50 20.61 -35.22
N LYS A 437 16.30 21.93 -35.36
CA LYS A 437 17.35 22.88 -35.74
C LYS A 437 18.33 23.07 -34.59
N ILE A 438 19.46 22.36 -34.67
CA ILE A 438 20.60 22.54 -33.78
C ILE A 438 21.28 23.86 -34.17
N THR A 439 21.06 24.92 -33.41
CA THR A 439 21.96 26.08 -33.43
C THR A 439 23.21 25.75 -32.62
N ASP A 440 24.39 26.16 -33.08
CA ASP A 440 25.66 25.87 -32.38
C ASP A 440 25.63 26.30 -30.90
N ASN A 441 24.88 27.38 -30.62
CA ASN A 441 24.78 27.98 -29.30
C ASN A 441 23.62 27.45 -28.44
N VAL A 442 22.53 26.92 -28.98
CA VAL A 442 21.41 26.42 -28.15
C VAL A 442 20.79 25.20 -28.81
N PHE A 443 20.60 24.13 -28.03
CA PHE A 443 19.87 22.96 -28.49
C PHE A 443 18.98 22.41 -27.37
N ALA A 444 17.84 21.87 -27.78
CA ALA A 444 16.88 21.23 -26.90
C ALA A 444 16.92 19.71 -27.10
N VAL A 445 16.76 18.96 -26.01
CA VAL A 445 16.76 17.48 -26.02
C VAL A 445 15.58 17.01 -25.20
N ASN A 446 14.76 16.13 -25.79
CA ASN A 446 13.76 15.40 -25.03
C ASN A 446 14.39 14.11 -24.49
N LEU A 447 14.72 14.08 -23.20
CA LEU A 447 15.27 12.90 -22.53
C LEU A 447 14.12 12.04 -21.96
N TRP A 448 13.24 11.59 -22.86
CA TRP A 448 12.06 10.76 -22.56
C TRP A 448 11.17 11.34 -21.45
N GLY A 449 10.73 12.58 -21.64
CA GLY A 449 9.86 13.34 -20.73
C GLY A 449 10.58 14.37 -19.87
N TYR A 450 11.92 14.34 -19.82
CA TYR A 450 12.71 15.47 -19.33
C TYR A 450 13.18 16.34 -20.49
N HIS A 451 12.51 17.46 -20.69
CA HIS A 451 12.86 18.44 -21.73
C HIS A 451 14.01 19.30 -21.24
N LEU A 452 15.17 19.13 -21.86
CA LEU A 452 16.39 19.86 -21.57
C LEU A 452 16.57 20.99 -22.56
N THR A 453 16.85 22.19 -22.08
CA THR A 453 17.35 23.31 -22.89
C THR A 453 18.77 23.61 -22.45
N ILE A 454 19.72 23.46 -23.37
CA ILE A 454 21.15 23.53 -23.05
C ILE A 454 21.71 24.79 -23.68
N THR A 455 22.22 25.69 -22.83
CA THR A 455 22.76 26.99 -23.22
C THR A 455 24.19 27.15 -22.69
N PRO A 456 25.15 27.70 -23.46
CA PRO A 456 26.48 28.02 -22.98
C PRO A 456 26.38 29.19 -22.02
N HIS A 457 26.99 29.07 -20.85
CA HIS A 457 26.94 30.09 -19.80
C HIS A 457 27.85 31.29 -20.11
N GLU A 458 28.92 31.09 -20.89
CA GLU A 458 29.84 32.15 -21.33
C GLU A 458 30.11 32.04 -22.84
N GLU A 459 29.84 33.12 -23.57
CA GLU A 459 30.24 33.26 -24.97
C GLU A 459 31.73 33.63 -25.05
N ASN A 460 32.49 32.99 -25.97
CA ASN A 460 33.93 33.21 -26.26
C ASN A 460 35.02 32.47 -25.45
N LYS A 461 34.70 31.43 -24.65
CA LYS A 461 35.72 30.50 -24.13
C LYS A 461 35.72 29.17 -24.89
N ARG A 462 36.91 28.64 -25.20
CA ARG A 462 37.09 27.33 -25.88
C ARG A 462 36.50 26.15 -25.10
N TYR A 463 36.39 26.28 -23.78
CA TYR A 463 35.67 25.37 -22.89
C TYR A 463 34.75 26.21 -21.99
N CYS A 464 33.51 26.43 -22.41
CA CYS A 464 32.49 27.09 -21.61
C CYS A 464 31.74 26.05 -20.75
N ASP A 465 31.22 26.50 -19.61
CA ASP A 465 30.22 25.74 -18.85
C ASP A 465 28.86 25.85 -19.56
N TYR A 466 27.97 24.90 -19.30
CA TYR A 466 26.64 24.86 -19.89
C TYR A 466 25.59 24.95 -18.78
N GLN A 467 24.63 25.83 -18.96
CA GLN A 467 23.39 25.84 -18.19
C GLN A 467 22.40 24.88 -18.84
N ILE A 468 21.81 24.02 -18.01
CA ILE A 468 20.84 23.01 -18.41
C ILE A 468 19.55 23.33 -17.67
N ASP A 469 18.62 23.91 -18.41
CA ASP A 469 17.26 24.15 -17.91
C ASP A 469 16.43 22.89 -18.18
N ILE A 470 15.80 22.37 -17.15
CA ILE A 470 15.11 21.09 -17.18
C ILE A 470 13.63 21.34 -16.89
N ARG A 471 12.78 20.89 -17.81
CA ARG A 471 11.33 20.85 -17.64
C ARG A 471 10.86 19.41 -17.67
N CYS A 472 10.17 18.99 -16.62
CA CYS A 472 9.61 17.66 -16.49
C CYS A 472 8.18 17.64 -17.04
N ASP A 473 7.95 16.90 -18.12
CA ASP A 473 6.62 16.55 -18.60
C ASP A 473 6.21 15.21 -18.00
N ALA A 474 5.14 15.28 -17.23
CA ALA A 474 4.76 14.19 -16.40
C ALA A 474 4.19 12.98 -17.17
N ASP A 475 3.24 13.28 -18.04
CA ASP A 475 2.54 12.25 -18.77
C ASP A 475 3.46 11.59 -19.81
N GLU A 476 4.47 12.32 -20.28
CA GLU A 476 5.44 11.80 -21.25
C GLU A 476 6.44 10.81 -20.65
N VAL A 477 6.98 11.06 -19.44
CA VAL A 477 7.84 10.09 -18.73
C VAL A 477 7.07 8.78 -18.51
N ILE A 478 5.78 8.89 -18.17
CA ILE A 478 4.85 7.76 -18.00
C ILE A 478 4.63 7.02 -19.32
N ARG A 479 4.42 7.75 -20.42
CA ARG A 479 4.19 7.17 -21.74
C ARG A 479 5.41 6.40 -22.25
N PHE A 480 6.60 6.97 -22.15
CA PHE A 480 7.83 6.31 -22.64
C PHE A 480 8.26 5.11 -21.78
N SER A 481 7.85 5.05 -20.52
CA SER A 481 8.07 3.87 -19.66
C SER A 481 7.08 2.72 -19.93
N ARG A 482 6.18 2.85 -20.92
CA ARG A 482 5.22 1.81 -21.39
C ARG A 482 4.17 1.36 -20.36
N ALA A 483 3.62 2.33 -19.62
CA ALA A 483 2.32 2.29 -18.95
C ALA A 483 1.15 1.94 -19.89
N LYS A 484 0.03 1.27 -19.58
CA LYS A 484 -0.65 0.99 -18.32
C LYS A 484 -1.47 2.17 -17.76
N THR A 485 -2.09 3.02 -18.60
CA THR A 485 -2.92 4.17 -18.17
C THR A 485 -4.32 3.79 -17.69
N THR A 486 -4.44 3.02 -16.62
CA THR A 486 -5.72 2.72 -15.97
C THR A 486 -5.66 3.12 -14.51
N ASN A 487 -5.83 4.42 -14.24
CA ASN A 487 -6.41 4.98 -12.99
C ASN A 487 -6.41 6.51 -13.08
N GLU A 488 -7.51 7.06 -13.59
CA GLU A 488 -7.85 8.49 -13.46
C GLU A 488 -8.19 8.77 -12.00
N GLY A 489 -7.28 9.36 -11.20
CA GLY A 489 -7.67 9.80 -9.85
C GLY A 489 -6.59 10.26 -8.87
N LYS A 490 -5.33 9.87 -9.02
CA LYS A 490 -4.25 10.26 -8.08
C LYS A 490 -3.20 11.12 -8.78
N ARG A 491 -3.49 12.41 -8.96
CA ARG A 491 -2.67 13.40 -9.69
C ARG A 491 -1.86 14.35 -8.79
N SER A 492 -1.30 13.83 -7.71
CA SER A 492 -0.41 14.61 -6.84
C SER A 492 0.83 13.76 -6.56
N MET A 493 2.01 14.26 -6.94
CA MET A 493 3.36 13.69 -6.78
C MET A 493 3.89 12.97 -8.02
N ALA A 494 4.89 13.60 -8.67
CA ALA A 494 5.76 13.10 -9.75
C ALA A 494 5.09 12.41 -10.96
N PRO A 495 5.66 12.51 -12.16
CA PRO A 495 5.38 11.52 -13.18
C PRO A 495 6.06 10.21 -12.92
N THR A 496 5.43 9.45 -12.05
CA THR A 496 5.84 8.11 -11.78
C THR A 496 4.58 7.27 -11.77
N MET A 497 4.68 6.18 -12.52
CA MET A 497 3.60 5.34 -13.04
C MET A 497 3.37 4.05 -12.23
N PRO A 498 2.12 3.62 -11.89
CA PRO A 498 1.81 2.50 -10.98
C PRO A 498 2.22 1.14 -11.55
N ASN A 499 2.54 0.18 -10.69
CA ASN A 499 2.90 -1.16 -11.11
C ASN A 499 1.61 -1.88 -11.52
N PRO A 500 1.47 -2.32 -12.79
CA PRO A 500 0.26 -2.97 -13.27
C PRO A 500 -0.11 -4.21 -12.45
N LEU A 501 0.88 -4.85 -11.83
CA LEU A 501 0.72 -6.01 -10.97
C LEU A 501 0.11 -5.67 -9.60
N ARG A 502 0.22 -4.43 -9.12
CA ARG A 502 -0.21 -4.06 -7.76
C ARG A 502 -1.72 -4.15 -7.56
N ASN A 503 -2.50 -3.73 -8.56
CA ASN A 503 -3.96 -3.70 -8.46
C ASN A 503 -4.60 -5.08 -8.65
N GLU A 504 -3.87 -6.01 -9.27
CA GLU A 504 -4.37 -7.35 -9.62
C GLU A 504 -3.89 -8.43 -8.62
N ILE A 505 -2.74 -8.22 -7.96
CA ILE A 505 -2.17 -9.19 -7.00
C ILE A 505 -2.71 -9.04 -5.57
N MET A 506 -3.05 -7.83 -5.11
CA MET A 506 -3.61 -7.63 -3.78
C MET A 506 -5.14 -7.67 -3.79
N PRO A 507 -5.78 -8.45 -2.89
CA PRO A 507 -7.21 -8.29 -2.63
C PRO A 507 -7.50 -6.82 -2.30
N ARG A 508 -8.55 -6.23 -2.89
CA ARG A 508 -8.98 -4.82 -2.65
C ARG A 508 -8.95 -4.37 -1.18
N GLN A 509 -9.13 -5.28 -0.23
CA GLN A 509 -9.05 -5.01 1.22
C GLN A 509 -7.64 -4.65 1.74
N GLU A 510 -6.57 -5.15 1.14
CA GLU A 510 -5.18 -4.83 1.53
C GLU A 510 -4.71 -3.52 0.89
N LEU A 511 -5.21 -3.22 -0.32
CA LEU A 511 -5.00 -1.94 -0.99
C LEU A 511 -5.67 -0.78 -0.25
N ASP A 512 -6.87 -0.98 0.31
CA ASP A 512 -7.54 0.02 1.14
C ASP A 512 -6.76 0.28 2.44
N GLN A 513 -6.24 -0.78 3.10
CA GLN A 513 -5.40 -0.65 4.31
C GLN A 513 -4.05 0.03 4.04
N LEU A 514 -3.42 -0.22 2.89
CA LEU A 514 -2.17 0.45 2.50
C LEU A 514 -2.40 1.88 1.98
N SER A 515 -3.59 2.18 1.45
CA SER A 515 -3.92 3.54 1.00
C SER A 515 -4.17 4.51 2.15
N GLU A 516 -4.62 4.03 3.32
CA GLU A 516 -4.67 4.84 4.55
C GLU A 516 -3.28 5.16 5.12
N ILE A 517 -2.25 4.39 4.75
CA ILE A 517 -0.87 4.53 5.27
C ILE A 517 0.00 5.46 4.38
N ILE A 518 -0.37 5.70 3.11
CA ILE A 518 0.50 6.39 2.15
C ILE A 518 0.22 7.90 1.99
N ASP A 519 -0.91 8.43 2.47
CA ASP A 519 -1.18 9.89 2.38
C ASP A 519 -0.61 10.71 3.56
N GLY A 520 0.24 10.09 4.39
CA GLY A 520 0.65 10.66 5.68
C GLY A 520 2.02 11.33 5.78
N GLU A 521 2.94 11.29 4.80
CA GLU A 521 4.31 11.73 5.10
C GLU A 521 5.03 12.37 3.91
N PHE A 522 5.22 13.70 3.93
CA PHE A 522 6.51 14.35 3.66
C PHE A 522 6.56 15.75 4.32
N GLU A 523 7.40 15.87 5.35
CA GLU A 523 7.78 17.09 6.10
C GLU A 523 8.73 18.05 5.29
N PRO A 524 9.22 19.23 5.79
CA PRO A 524 10.36 19.19 6.74
C PRO A 524 10.66 20.42 7.69
N ILE A 525 11.41 20.09 8.77
CA ILE A 525 12.46 20.83 9.55
C ILE A 525 12.10 21.80 10.72
N GLN A 526 12.38 21.39 11.99
CA GLN A 526 13.56 21.79 12.81
C GLN A 526 13.51 21.24 14.24
N ARG A 527 14.58 20.50 14.64
CA ARG A 527 14.80 19.96 15.99
C ARG A 527 15.02 21.05 17.05
N LYS A 528 14.59 20.77 18.30
CA LYS A 528 15.33 21.19 19.51
C LYS A 528 15.33 20.11 20.61
N GLU A 529 16.41 20.15 21.37
CA GLU A 529 16.97 19.16 22.29
C GLU A 529 16.09 18.78 23.50
N GLY A 530 16.35 17.58 24.03
CA GLY A 530 15.51 16.89 25.00
C GLY A 530 15.58 17.39 26.44
N ARG A 531 14.63 16.91 27.27
CA ARG A 531 14.87 16.50 28.66
C ARG A 531 13.68 15.78 29.34
N THR A 532 14.10 14.77 30.12
CA THR A 532 13.59 14.19 31.37
C THR A 532 12.24 13.45 31.46
N LYS A 533 12.36 12.19 31.91
CA LYS A 533 11.34 11.21 32.30
C LYS A 533 10.27 11.79 33.24
N GLY A 534 9.01 11.66 32.84
CA GLY A 534 7.82 11.86 33.67
C GLY A 534 6.55 11.45 32.91
N ARG A 535 5.68 10.66 33.57
CA ARG A 535 4.35 10.13 33.17
C ARG A 535 3.84 10.45 31.75
N LEU A 536 3.72 9.37 30.96
CA LEU A 536 3.01 9.19 29.68
C LEU A 536 3.43 10.14 28.54
N GLY A 537 3.83 9.54 27.40
CA GLY A 537 4.30 10.22 26.20
C GLY A 537 3.21 11.00 25.46
N ARG A 538 2.78 12.13 26.04
CA ARG A 538 1.99 13.17 25.38
C ARG A 538 2.40 14.53 25.93
N ARG A 539 2.80 15.46 25.07
CA ARG A 539 3.18 16.81 25.48
C ARG A 539 1.97 17.74 25.35
N VAL A 540 1.32 18.05 26.47
CA VAL A 540 0.20 19.00 26.50
C VAL A 540 0.74 20.42 26.66
N LYS A 541 0.43 21.30 25.70
CA LYS A 541 0.76 22.72 25.76
C LYS A 541 -0.52 23.53 25.91
N LEU A 542 -0.72 24.07 27.11
CA LEU A 542 -1.82 24.99 27.39
C LEU A 542 -1.43 26.39 26.91
N ARG A 543 -2.24 26.95 26.02
CA ARG A 543 -2.25 28.37 25.65
C ARG A 543 -3.49 29.00 26.25
N LYS A 544 -3.49 30.33 26.40
CA LYS A 544 -4.54 31.09 27.11
C LYS A 544 -5.99 30.76 26.68
N HIS A 545 -6.20 30.35 25.44
CA HIS A 545 -7.52 30.03 24.86
C HIS A 545 -7.57 28.68 24.12
N LEU A 546 -6.48 27.92 24.13
CA LEU A 546 -6.33 26.69 23.33
C LEU A 546 -5.52 25.65 24.12
N VAL A 547 -5.90 24.39 24.02
CA VAL A 547 -5.12 23.23 24.50
C VAL A 547 -4.56 22.53 23.27
N GLU A 548 -3.24 22.48 23.16
CA GLU A 548 -2.55 21.67 22.16
C GLU A 548 -2.16 20.35 22.82
N ILE A 549 -2.79 19.24 22.40
CA ILE A 549 -2.40 17.90 22.81
C ILE A 549 -1.51 17.34 21.71
N ASN A 550 -0.23 17.14 22.03
CA ASN A 550 0.70 16.49 21.13
C ASN A 550 0.85 15.02 21.54
N ALA A 551 0.31 14.12 20.72
CA ALA A 551 0.66 12.70 20.72
C ALA A 551 1.75 12.51 19.67
N ASP A 552 2.87 13.19 19.94
CA ASP A 552 4.16 13.25 19.27
C ASP A 552 4.31 13.39 17.74
N GLU A 553 3.26 13.50 16.91
CA GLU A 553 3.32 14.25 15.62
C GLU A 553 1.98 14.58 14.91
N LEU A 554 0.82 14.20 15.46
CA LEU A 554 -0.49 14.77 15.10
C LEU A 554 -1.00 15.64 16.27
N THR A 555 -0.95 16.97 16.11
CA THR A 555 -1.41 17.92 17.13
C THR A 555 -2.91 18.12 17.05
N ILE A 556 -3.64 17.85 18.14
CA ILE A 556 -5.03 18.28 18.27
C ILE A 556 -5.08 19.55 19.11
N THR A 557 -5.60 20.60 18.49
CA THR A 557 -5.87 21.94 19.02
C THR A 557 -7.33 22.01 19.44
N LEU A 558 -7.56 21.96 20.75
CA LEU A 558 -8.89 22.13 21.33
C LEU A 558 -9.03 23.58 21.82
N SER A 559 -10.19 24.18 21.57
CA SER A 559 -10.56 25.47 22.12
C SER A 559 -11.75 25.31 23.07
N LYS A 560 -11.96 26.29 23.95
CA LYS A 560 -13.20 26.34 24.74
C LYS A 560 -14.46 26.47 23.87
N TYR A 561 -14.27 26.86 22.61
CA TYR A 561 -15.30 27.01 21.58
C TYR A 561 -15.44 25.81 20.65
N THR A 562 -14.73 24.70 20.91
CA THR A 562 -14.83 23.51 20.06
C THR A 562 -16.22 22.90 20.16
N SER A 563 -16.83 22.57 19.01
CA SER A 563 -18.16 21.96 18.98
C SER A 563 -18.16 20.56 19.61
N PRO A 564 -19.28 20.10 20.20
CA PRO A 564 -19.35 18.78 20.84
C PRO A 564 -19.06 17.63 19.86
N GLU A 565 -19.47 17.79 18.60
CA GLU A 565 -19.17 16.81 17.54
C GLU A 565 -17.69 16.78 17.14
N ALA A 566 -17.02 17.93 17.12
CA ALA A 566 -15.58 18.00 16.86
C ALA A 566 -14.78 17.44 18.04
N LEU A 567 -15.22 17.70 19.27
CA LEU A 567 -14.62 17.14 20.47
C LEU A 567 -14.71 15.60 20.49
N GLN A 568 -15.88 15.04 20.16
CA GLN A 568 -16.06 13.58 20.09
C GLN A 568 -15.19 12.93 19.01
N ARG A 569 -15.06 13.58 17.84
CA ARG A 569 -14.14 13.15 16.77
C ARG A 569 -12.68 13.17 17.23
N SER A 570 -12.25 14.23 17.90
CA SER A 570 -10.91 14.36 18.46
C SER A 570 -10.60 13.31 19.53
N ILE A 571 -11.55 13.01 20.41
CA ILE A 571 -11.41 11.96 21.44
C ILE A 571 -11.27 10.58 20.79
N THR A 572 -12.06 10.31 19.76
CA THR A 572 -12.01 9.03 19.02
C THR A 572 -10.67 8.87 18.30
N ALA A 573 -10.20 9.94 17.63
CA ALA A 573 -8.89 9.96 16.99
C ALA A 573 -7.75 9.75 17.99
N LEU A 574 -7.76 10.48 19.12
CA LEU A 574 -6.76 10.31 20.18
C LEU A 574 -6.79 8.90 20.79
N SER A 575 -7.96 8.30 20.95
CA SER A 575 -8.11 6.93 21.46
C SER A 575 -7.50 5.90 20.52
N ALA A 576 -7.77 6.03 19.21
CA ALA A 576 -7.20 5.16 18.20
C ALA A 576 -5.67 5.29 18.10
N MET A 577 -5.14 6.51 18.13
CA MET A 577 -3.70 6.76 17.95
C MET A 577 -2.85 6.38 19.17
N SER A 578 -3.41 6.42 20.37
CA SER A 578 -2.66 6.18 21.62
C SER A 578 -2.94 4.85 22.30
N GLY A 579 -3.94 4.10 21.84
CA GLY A 579 -4.38 2.84 22.43
C GLY A 579 -5.03 2.95 23.82
N HIS A 580 -5.33 4.17 24.30
CA HIS A 580 -6.07 4.38 25.56
C HIS A 580 -7.58 4.39 25.33
N SER A 581 -8.36 4.06 26.37
CA SER A 581 -9.83 4.04 26.27
C SER A 581 -10.39 5.44 26.01
N ALA A 582 -11.43 5.52 25.16
CA ALA A 582 -12.10 6.77 24.84
C ALA A 582 -12.68 7.48 26.09
N SER A 583 -13.05 6.71 27.12
CA SER A 583 -13.51 7.25 28.41
C SER A 583 -12.42 8.04 29.13
N ALA A 584 -11.21 7.50 29.24
CA ALA A 584 -10.10 8.16 29.93
C ALA A 584 -9.66 9.44 29.22
N ILE A 585 -9.62 9.41 27.89
CA ILE A 585 -9.27 10.58 27.07
C ILE A 585 -10.36 11.65 27.15
N SER A 586 -11.63 11.25 27.17
CA SER A 586 -12.74 12.17 27.33
C SER A 586 -12.65 12.94 28.64
N GLU A 587 -12.49 12.25 29.78
CA GLU A 587 -12.36 12.89 31.09
C GLU A 587 -11.19 13.88 31.15
N GLU A 588 -10.04 13.50 30.57
CA GLU A 588 -8.86 14.36 30.52
C GLU A 588 -9.07 15.60 29.63
N CYS A 589 -9.68 15.43 28.44
CA CYS A 589 -9.98 16.55 27.54
C CYS A 589 -10.96 17.55 28.19
N HIS A 590 -12.00 17.06 28.87
CA HIS A 590 -12.95 17.93 29.58
C HIS A 590 -12.27 18.69 30.73
N THR A 591 -11.44 18.00 31.52
CA THR A 591 -10.67 18.61 32.61
C THR A 591 -9.70 19.70 32.12
N LEU A 592 -9.09 19.51 30.94
CA LEU A 592 -8.20 20.50 30.33
C LEU A 592 -8.96 21.68 29.73
N LEU A 593 -10.10 21.44 29.08
CA LEU A 593 -10.97 22.48 28.58
C LEU A 593 -11.53 23.36 29.71
N GLU A 594 -11.81 22.80 30.89
CA GLU A 594 -12.21 23.60 32.07
C GLU A 594 -11.19 24.64 32.51
N LYS A 595 -9.90 24.46 32.17
CA LYS A 595 -8.83 25.39 32.54
C LYS A 595 -8.62 26.53 31.55
N LEU A 596 -9.36 26.59 30.44
CA LEU A 596 -9.24 27.65 29.41
C LEU A 596 -10.18 28.84 29.66
N ASP A 597 -9.67 30.05 29.37
CA ASP A 597 -10.45 31.29 29.44
C ASP A 597 -11.29 31.52 28.17
N TRP A 598 -12.51 32.03 28.35
CA TRP A 598 -13.38 32.48 27.25
C TRP A 598 -12.91 33.82 26.64
N LEU A 599 -13.10 34.01 25.34
CA LEU A 599 -13.02 35.33 24.71
C LEU A 599 -14.21 36.16 25.19
N ARG A 600 -13.90 37.32 25.77
CA ARG A 600 -14.91 38.26 26.28
C ARG A 600 -14.80 39.62 25.62
N VAL A 601 -15.94 40.17 25.23
CA VAL A 601 -16.10 41.55 24.80
C VAL A 601 -17.05 42.22 25.78
N SER A 602 -16.61 43.30 26.43
CA SER A 602 -17.44 44.05 27.41
C SER A 602 -18.08 43.21 28.53
N GLY A 603 -17.48 42.07 28.88
CA GLY A 603 -17.99 41.16 29.93
C GLY A 603 -18.81 39.98 29.40
N GLU A 604 -19.24 40.02 28.14
CA GLU A 604 -20.01 38.95 27.49
C GLU A 604 -19.10 37.98 26.74
N VAL A 605 -19.45 36.70 26.74
CA VAL A 605 -18.71 35.65 26.05
C VAL A 605 -19.07 35.68 24.57
N VAL A 606 -18.05 35.76 23.70
CA VAL A 606 -18.25 35.68 22.25
C VAL A 606 -18.78 34.28 21.91
N PRO A 607 -19.97 34.11 21.31
CA PRO A 607 -20.51 32.78 21.03
C PRO A 607 -19.82 32.12 19.84
N TYR A 608 -19.80 30.79 19.82
CA TYR A 608 -19.22 30.00 18.74
C TYR A 608 -19.85 30.32 17.37
N GLU A 609 -21.17 30.53 17.33
CA GLU A 609 -21.91 30.83 16.11
C GLU A 609 -21.37 32.08 15.40
N THR A 610 -21.03 33.14 16.15
CA THR A 610 -20.44 34.37 15.60
C THR A 610 -19.05 34.10 15.01
N LEU A 611 -18.27 33.23 15.63
CA LEU A 611 -16.95 32.82 15.11
C LEU A 611 -17.09 31.96 13.85
N SER A 612 -18.01 30.98 13.84
CA SER A 612 -18.28 30.12 12.66
C SER A 612 -18.73 30.95 11.47
N ARG A 613 -19.70 31.84 11.69
CA ARG A 613 -20.23 32.71 10.63
C ARG A 613 -19.16 33.60 10.01
N THR A 614 -18.23 34.10 10.83
CA THR A 614 -17.10 34.92 10.35
C THR A 614 -16.13 34.12 9.49
N ILE A 615 -15.92 32.84 9.80
CA ILE A 615 -15.08 31.93 9.01
C ILE A 615 -15.74 31.60 7.68
N GLU A 616 -17.03 31.27 7.69
CA GLU A 616 -17.82 30.97 6.50
C GLU A 616 -17.82 32.18 5.54
N LEU A 617 -18.13 33.37 6.05
CA LEU A 617 -18.13 34.60 5.25
C LEU A 617 -16.76 34.93 4.64
N TYR A 618 -15.67 34.68 5.38
CA TYR A 618 -14.32 34.92 4.86
C TYR A 618 -13.93 33.90 3.78
N ASN A 619 -14.18 32.61 4.02
CA ASN A 619 -13.80 31.53 3.11
C ASN A 619 -14.66 31.48 1.85
N GLU A 620 -15.92 31.95 1.89
CA GLU A 620 -16.76 32.10 0.68
C GLU A 620 -16.27 33.21 -0.26
N GLN A 621 -15.52 34.19 0.24
CA GLN A 621 -15.08 35.35 -0.53
C GLN A 621 -13.67 35.22 -1.13
N GLN A 622 -12.85 34.26 -0.66
CA GLN A 622 -11.48 34.05 -1.15
C GLN A 622 -11.21 32.60 -1.52
N ASP A 623 -11.03 32.31 -2.81
CA ASP A 623 -10.65 30.98 -3.30
C ASP A 623 -9.19 30.58 -3.00
N ALA A 624 -8.34 31.54 -2.62
CA ALA A 624 -6.90 31.34 -2.52
C ALA A 624 -6.37 31.15 -1.08
N ARG A 625 -7.14 31.50 -0.04
CA ARG A 625 -6.69 31.48 1.37
C ARG A 625 -7.78 30.96 2.30
N HIS A 626 -7.39 30.13 3.27
CA HIS A 626 -8.32 29.50 4.20
C HIS A 626 -8.07 29.96 5.64
N LEU A 627 -9.10 30.49 6.30
CA LEU A 627 -9.04 30.89 7.71
C LEU A 627 -9.60 29.77 8.60
N SER A 628 -8.75 29.25 9.50
CA SER A 628 -9.16 28.26 10.50
C SER A 628 -9.66 28.93 11.79
N ILE A 629 -10.50 28.21 12.55
CA ILE A 629 -11.03 28.71 13.82
C ILE A 629 -9.95 29.02 14.85
N GLU A 630 -8.83 28.31 14.79
CA GLU A 630 -7.68 28.52 15.67
C GLU A 630 -6.95 29.82 15.38
N ARG A 631 -6.73 30.12 14.08
CA ARG A 631 -6.14 31.37 13.61
C ARG A 631 -7.04 32.55 13.97
N LEU A 632 -8.36 32.38 13.83
CA LEU A 632 -9.33 33.38 14.23
C LEU A 632 -9.29 33.64 15.75
N ILE A 633 -9.40 32.61 16.60
CA ILE A 633 -9.39 32.77 18.06
C ILE A 633 -8.10 33.42 18.54
N SER A 634 -6.95 32.96 18.03
CA SER A 634 -5.64 33.51 18.41
C SER A 634 -5.45 34.96 17.94
N GLY A 635 -5.91 35.32 16.74
CA GLY A 635 -5.87 36.67 16.23
C GLY A 635 -6.79 37.64 16.96
N LEU A 636 -8.04 37.22 17.24
CA LEU A 636 -9.02 38.02 17.98
C LEU A 636 -8.64 38.23 19.44
N ALA A 637 -7.94 37.26 20.06
CA ALA A 637 -7.45 37.40 21.43
C ALA A 637 -6.47 38.58 21.59
N VAL A 638 -5.67 38.87 20.56
CA VAL A 638 -4.68 39.97 20.57
C VAL A 638 -5.32 41.28 20.09
N ARG A 639 -6.23 41.21 19.10
CA ARG A 639 -6.85 42.38 18.47
C ARG A 639 -8.22 42.70 19.08
N ARG A 640 -8.25 43.18 20.34
CA ARG A 640 -9.49 43.48 21.09
C ARG A 640 -10.50 44.38 20.34
N LYS A 641 -10.02 45.37 19.57
CA LYS A 641 -10.88 46.24 18.75
C LYS A 641 -11.56 45.48 17.60
N VAL A 642 -10.84 44.60 16.92
CA VAL A 642 -11.37 43.75 15.85
C VAL A 642 -12.32 42.69 16.43
N CYS A 643 -11.98 42.10 17.57
CA CYS A 643 -12.86 41.19 18.31
C CYS A 643 -14.20 41.84 18.68
N LYS A 644 -14.19 43.11 19.10
CA LYS A 644 -15.41 43.87 19.36
C LYS A 644 -16.25 44.08 18.08
N LEU A 645 -15.62 44.44 16.97
CA LEU A 645 -16.32 44.63 15.68
C LEU A 645 -16.94 43.33 15.15
N VAL A 646 -16.21 42.21 15.27
CA VAL A 646 -16.71 40.87 14.91
C VAL A 646 -17.87 40.46 15.81
N PHE A 647 -17.80 40.73 17.11
CA PHE A 647 -18.89 40.47 18.06
C PHE A 647 -20.15 41.29 17.74
N GLU A 648 -19.98 42.53 17.31
CA GLU A 648 -21.07 43.44 16.88
C GLU A 648 -21.59 43.15 15.45
N GLY A 649 -20.96 42.23 14.71
CA GLY A 649 -21.38 41.83 13.35
C GLY A 649 -20.95 42.77 12.23
N HIS A 650 -19.95 43.62 12.47
CA HIS A 650 -19.45 44.59 11.48
C HIS A 650 -18.25 44.03 10.69
N TYR A 651 -18.44 43.77 9.39
CA TYR A 651 -17.41 43.26 8.46
C TYR A 651 -16.85 44.37 7.55
N ASN A 652 -16.25 45.39 8.15
CA ASN A 652 -15.67 46.52 7.40
C ASN A 652 -14.30 46.15 6.81
N GLU A 653 -13.77 46.98 5.90
CA GLU A 653 -12.44 46.81 5.28
C GLU A 653 -11.33 46.55 6.32
N GLN A 654 -11.38 47.24 7.46
CA GLN A 654 -10.47 47.03 8.59
C GLN A 654 -10.54 45.61 9.19
N VAL A 655 -11.72 44.99 9.23
CA VAL A 655 -11.90 43.62 9.70
C VAL A 655 -11.41 42.64 8.65
N MET A 656 -11.71 42.86 7.36
CA MET A 656 -11.24 41.99 6.27
C MET A 656 -9.71 41.99 6.13
N THR A 657 -9.05 43.15 6.19
CA THR A 657 -7.58 43.23 6.22
C THR A 657 -7.03 42.51 7.46
N ALA A 658 -7.71 42.61 8.60
CA ALA A 658 -7.28 41.93 9.80
C ALA A 658 -7.48 40.41 9.74
N LEU A 659 -8.51 39.92 9.05
CA LEU A 659 -8.74 38.49 8.78
C LEU A 659 -7.72 37.96 7.76
N ASP A 660 -7.36 38.75 6.74
CA ASP A 660 -6.31 38.43 5.78
C ASP A 660 -4.93 38.27 6.46
N ASP A 661 -4.59 39.16 7.39
CA ASP A 661 -3.39 39.03 8.21
C ASP A 661 -3.41 37.76 9.08
N MET A 662 -4.60 37.33 9.53
CA MET A 662 -4.76 36.12 10.35
C MET A 662 -4.77 34.85 9.50
N ALA A 663 -5.11 34.96 8.22
CA ALA A 663 -5.15 33.86 7.26
C ALA A 663 -3.78 33.57 6.59
N GLN A 664 -2.80 34.49 6.67
CA GLN A 664 -1.38 34.21 6.40
C GLN A 664 -0.83 33.25 7.45
#